data_AF-A0A6J3QFX6-F1
#
_entry.id   AF-A0A6J3QFX6-F1
#
_cell.length_a   1.000
_cell.length_b   1.000
_cell.length_c   1.000
_cell.angle_alpha   90.00
_cell.angle_beta   90.00
_cell.angle_gamma   90.00
#
_symmetry.space_group_name_H-M   'P 1'
#
loop_
_entity.id
_entity.type
_entity.pdbx_description
1 polymer ?
#
loop_
_entity_poly.entity_id
_entity_poly.type
_entity_poly.pdbx_seq_one_letter_code
_entity_poly.pdbx_strand_id
1 'polypeptide(L)'
;MPAKGRYFLNEGEEGPNHDTLYEKYRLTSQHGPLLLTLLLVAITACAVLIIIAFSYGDPSRHQAVLGTAFFTLAVFVALYALVYVECLVRRWLRASALLIWACLVTLGYVLVFDSWMKEACDWEQVPFFLFVVFVVYTLLPFSTRGAVVAGVVSSTSHLLVLGALMGAFTTPSVRVGLQLLANAVVFLCGNLTGAFHKHQMQDASRDLFTYTVKCIQIRRKLRIEKRQQENLLLSVLPAHISMGMKLAIIERLKERGDRRYLPDNNFHSLYVKRHQNVSILYADIVGFTQLASDCSPKELVVVLNELFGKFDQIAKANECMRIKILGDCYYCVSGLPVSLPSHARNCVKMGLDMCEAIKQVREATGVDISMRVGIHSGNVLCGVIGLRKWQYDVWSHDVSLANRMEAAGVPGRVHITEATLNHLDKAYEVEDGHGQQRDPYLKEMNIRTYLVIDPRSQQPPPPSLHLTKSKGDATLKMRASVRMTRYLESWGAARPFAHLNQRENVSSNETPVPHGRRPKAIPLRRHRTPDRSASPKGRSEDDSYDDEMLSAIEGLSSTRPCCSKSDDFYTFGSIFLEKGFEREYRLAPIPRARYYFACASLVFICILLVHALLMPRMAALGVSFGLVACVLGLVLGLCFARELLRCCPARGALRAISERVETQPLLRVSLAVLTIGSLLAVAVVNLPLMPFPAPGLPAGNETGPGAVSSWERTLCKLLPYYTCSCILAFIACSVFLRMSLELKVVLLTVALVAYLVLFNISPCWQWDCCGYSLGNLTKTNGTLSSPSCSWDLKTMINFYLVLFYTTLIMLSRQIDYYCRLDCLWKKKFKKEHEEFETMENVNRLLLENVLPAHVAAHFIGDKLNEDWYHQSYDCVCVMFASVPDFKVFYTECDVNKEGLECLRLLNEIIADFDEA
;
A
#
# COMPACT_ATOMS: atom_id res chain seq x y z
N MET A 1 -26.25 14.48 14.08
CA MET A 1 -26.48 13.01 13.98
C MET A 1 -25.18 12.34 13.55
N PRO A 2 -24.74 11.23 14.18
CA PRO A 2 -23.43 10.66 13.90
C PRO A 2 -23.49 9.82 12.62
N ALA A 3 -22.71 10.21 11.61
CA ALA A 3 -22.44 9.37 10.45
C ALA A 3 -21.53 8.21 10.88
N LYS A 4 -22.17 7.13 11.36
CA LYS A 4 -21.56 5.79 11.36
C LYS A 4 -21.03 5.50 9.96
N GLY A 5 -19.82 4.94 9.92
CA GLY A 5 -19.02 4.67 8.72
C GLY A 5 -19.85 4.28 7.49
N ARG A 6 -19.84 5.15 6.49
CA ARG A 6 -20.35 4.89 5.14
C ARG A 6 -19.21 4.74 4.14
N TYR A 7 -18.18 3.98 4.47
CA TYR A 7 -17.24 3.44 3.48
C TYR A 7 -16.84 2.01 3.84
N PHE A 8 -17.83 1.17 4.19
CA PHE A 8 -17.64 -0.27 4.07
C PHE A 8 -17.87 -0.64 2.60
N LEU A 9 -16.76 -0.92 1.92
CA LEU A 9 -16.61 -1.89 0.84
C LEU A 9 -17.82 -2.02 -0.09
N ASN A 10 -17.87 -1.19 -1.13
CA ASN A 10 -18.65 -1.55 -2.31
C ASN A 10 -17.86 -2.67 -3.03
N GLU A 11 -18.24 -3.92 -2.83
CA GLU A 11 -17.61 -5.12 -3.44
C GLU A 11 -18.00 -5.32 -4.92
N GLY A 12 -18.25 -4.23 -5.67
CA GLY A 12 -19.00 -4.31 -6.92
C GLY A 12 -18.25 -4.04 -8.22
N GLU A 13 -17.00 -3.57 -8.21
CA GLU A 13 -16.26 -3.28 -9.44
C GLU A 13 -15.11 -4.27 -9.63
N GLU A 14 -15.37 -5.32 -10.42
CA GLU A 14 -14.34 -6.22 -10.94
C GLU A 14 -13.40 -5.42 -11.86
N GLY A 15 -12.31 -4.93 -11.27
CA GLY A 15 -11.15 -4.41 -11.98
C GLY A 15 -10.36 -5.51 -12.70
N PRO A 16 -9.30 -5.15 -13.44
CA PRO A 16 -8.62 -6.01 -14.41
C PRO A 16 -8.04 -7.28 -13.78
N ASN A 17 -7.77 -8.27 -14.63
CA ASN A 17 -7.39 -9.67 -14.37
C ASN A 17 -6.52 -9.90 -13.09
N HIS A 18 -7.13 -9.85 -11.90
CA HIS A 18 -6.45 -9.88 -10.60
C HIS A 18 -5.56 -11.13 -10.42
N ASP A 19 -5.90 -12.21 -11.12
CA ASP A 19 -5.14 -13.45 -11.12
C ASP A 19 -3.75 -13.32 -11.78
N THR A 20 -3.61 -12.53 -12.85
CA THR A 20 -2.32 -12.34 -13.53
C THR A 20 -1.38 -11.46 -12.69
N LEU A 21 -1.94 -10.43 -12.07
CA LEU A 21 -1.26 -9.55 -11.13
C LEU A 21 -0.84 -10.30 -9.87
N TYR A 22 -1.73 -11.16 -9.34
CA TYR A 22 -1.41 -12.03 -8.21
C TYR A 22 -0.28 -13.00 -8.56
N GLU A 23 -0.30 -13.61 -9.75
CA GLU A 23 0.77 -14.50 -10.19
C GLU A 23 2.11 -13.76 -10.29
N LYS A 24 2.12 -12.54 -10.84
CA LYS A 24 3.32 -11.69 -10.92
C LYS A 24 3.84 -11.31 -9.52
N TYR A 25 2.95 -10.90 -8.61
CA TYR A 25 3.28 -10.60 -7.21
C TYR A 25 3.88 -11.82 -6.48
N ARG A 26 3.22 -12.99 -6.61
CA ARG A 26 3.65 -14.23 -5.97
C ARG A 26 5.04 -14.67 -6.42
N LEU A 27 5.34 -14.54 -7.71
CA LEU A 27 6.65 -14.90 -8.27
C LEU A 27 7.77 -13.98 -7.77
N THR A 28 7.53 -12.66 -7.75
CA THR A 28 8.56 -11.66 -7.40
C THR A 28 8.76 -11.52 -5.89
N SER A 29 7.67 -11.34 -5.13
CA SER A 29 7.75 -10.99 -3.71
C SER A 29 8.00 -12.18 -2.80
N GLN A 30 7.43 -13.35 -3.13
CA GLN A 30 7.43 -14.52 -2.25
C GLN A 30 8.38 -15.63 -2.70
N HIS A 31 8.35 -16.01 -3.98
CA HIS A 31 9.11 -17.17 -4.47
C HIS A 31 10.60 -16.90 -4.69
N GLY A 32 11.00 -15.69 -5.08
CA GLY A 32 12.42 -15.34 -5.25
C GLY A 32 13.24 -15.55 -3.97
N PRO A 33 12.86 -14.94 -2.83
CA PRO A 33 13.59 -15.12 -1.58
C PRO A 33 13.51 -16.56 -1.04
N LEU A 34 12.37 -17.25 -1.17
CA LEU A 34 12.25 -18.67 -0.76
C LEU A 34 13.23 -19.55 -1.55
N LEU A 35 13.32 -19.33 -2.86
CA LEU A 35 14.24 -20.07 -3.72
C LEU A 35 15.71 -19.78 -3.36
N LEU A 36 16.05 -18.53 -3.05
CA LEU A 36 17.40 -18.15 -2.61
C LEU A 36 17.78 -18.86 -1.29
N THR A 37 16.85 -18.92 -0.32
CA THR A 37 17.09 -19.66 0.93
C THR A 37 17.25 -21.16 0.70
N LEU A 38 16.46 -21.75 -0.20
CA LEU A 38 16.60 -23.16 -0.56
C LEU A 38 17.96 -23.46 -1.19
N LEU A 39 18.39 -22.64 -2.15
CA LEU A 39 19.68 -22.83 -2.82
C LEU A 39 20.84 -22.68 -1.84
N LEU A 40 20.78 -21.71 -0.92
CA LEU A 40 21.78 -21.57 0.15
C LEU A 40 21.86 -22.86 0.99
N VAL A 41 20.72 -23.37 1.44
CA VAL A 41 20.68 -24.61 2.24
C VAL A 41 21.18 -25.82 1.44
N ALA A 42 20.75 -25.96 0.19
CA ALA A 42 21.17 -27.06 -0.69
C ALA A 42 22.68 -27.03 -0.95
N ILE A 43 23.26 -25.85 -1.20
CA ILE A 43 24.72 -25.66 -1.35
C ILE A 43 25.44 -26.10 -0.08
N THR A 44 24.98 -25.65 1.10
CA THR A 44 25.60 -26.04 2.37
C THR A 44 25.47 -27.54 2.63
N ALA A 45 24.33 -28.16 2.31
CA ALA A 45 24.11 -29.59 2.47
C ALA A 45 25.01 -30.42 1.55
N CYS A 46 25.14 -30.03 0.27
CA CYS A 46 26.04 -30.69 -0.68
C CYS A 46 27.51 -30.55 -0.26
N ALA A 47 27.93 -29.38 0.22
CA ALA A 47 29.29 -29.17 0.72
C ALA A 47 29.59 -30.06 1.94
N VAL A 48 28.66 -30.15 2.89
CA VAL A 48 28.80 -31.04 4.06
C VAL A 48 28.83 -32.51 3.63
N LEU A 49 27.97 -32.95 2.71
CA LEU A 49 28.00 -34.33 2.18
C LEU A 49 29.35 -34.66 1.53
N ILE A 50 29.93 -33.73 0.78
CA ILE A 50 31.28 -33.90 0.19
C ILE A 50 32.34 -34.03 1.29
N ILE A 51 32.29 -33.18 2.33
CA ILE A 51 33.22 -33.25 3.46
C ILE A 51 33.12 -34.59 4.19
N ILE A 52 31.91 -35.08 4.46
CA ILE A 52 31.70 -36.37 5.13
C ILE A 52 32.20 -37.51 4.22
N ALA A 53 32.00 -37.43 2.90
CA ALA A 53 32.51 -38.41 1.94
C ALA A 53 34.04 -38.54 1.97
N PHE A 54 34.76 -37.42 2.14
CA PHE A 54 36.21 -37.42 2.23
C PHE A 54 36.75 -37.83 3.60
N SER A 55 35.98 -37.67 4.68
CA SER A 55 36.46 -37.94 6.04
C SER A 55 36.42 -39.42 6.45
N TYR A 56 35.65 -40.27 5.75
CA TYR A 56 35.33 -41.64 6.20
C TYR A 56 35.96 -42.79 5.40
N GLY A 57 36.85 -42.53 4.43
CA GLY A 57 37.60 -43.61 3.76
C GLY A 57 38.16 -43.26 2.38
N ASP A 58 38.66 -44.28 1.67
CA ASP A 58 39.24 -44.12 0.35
C ASP A 58 38.24 -43.53 -0.67
N PRO A 59 38.56 -42.38 -1.31
CA PRO A 59 37.65 -41.69 -2.23
C PRO A 59 37.31 -42.52 -3.49
N SER A 60 38.09 -43.56 -3.79
CA SER A 60 37.82 -44.51 -4.86
C SER A 60 36.55 -45.34 -4.63
N ARG A 61 36.10 -45.51 -3.37
CA ARG A 61 34.90 -46.28 -3.04
C ARG A 61 33.58 -45.52 -3.18
N HIS A 62 33.60 -44.20 -3.26
CA HIS A 62 32.40 -43.35 -3.32
C HIS A 62 32.35 -42.42 -4.55
N GLN A 63 33.01 -42.81 -5.66
CA GLN A 63 33.15 -41.96 -6.85
C GLN A 63 31.82 -41.49 -7.44
N ALA A 64 30.78 -42.33 -7.44
CA ALA A 64 29.46 -41.97 -7.96
C ALA A 64 28.76 -40.91 -7.08
N VAL A 65 28.81 -41.06 -5.76
CA VAL A 65 28.24 -40.09 -4.80
C VAL A 65 28.99 -38.77 -4.86
N LEU A 66 30.33 -38.82 -4.91
CA LEU A 66 31.17 -37.64 -4.96
C LEU A 66 30.98 -36.87 -6.27
N GLY A 67 30.99 -37.55 -7.42
CA GLY A 67 30.78 -36.94 -8.73
C GLY A 67 29.41 -36.28 -8.86
N THR A 68 28.36 -36.95 -8.35
CA THR A 68 26.99 -36.40 -8.38
C THR A 68 26.83 -35.25 -7.40
N ALA A 69 27.41 -35.31 -6.20
CA ALA A 69 27.40 -34.21 -5.24
C ALA A 69 28.11 -32.95 -5.80
N PHE A 70 29.29 -33.10 -6.41
CA PHE A 70 29.99 -31.98 -7.07
C PHE A 70 29.19 -31.39 -8.23
N PHE A 71 28.57 -32.23 -9.06
CA PHE A 71 27.72 -31.78 -10.16
C PHE A 71 26.51 -30.99 -9.63
N THR A 72 25.78 -31.52 -8.65
CA THR A 72 24.64 -30.82 -8.04
C THR A 72 25.04 -29.51 -7.36
N LEU A 73 26.20 -29.47 -6.69
CA LEU A 73 26.74 -28.26 -6.10
C LEU A 73 27.01 -27.18 -7.16
N ALA A 74 27.66 -27.53 -8.27
CA ALA A 74 27.93 -26.61 -9.37
C ALA A 74 26.63 -26.04 -9.97
N VAL A 75 25.62 -26.90 -10.18
CA VAL A 75 24.30 -26.47 -10.66
C VAL A 75 23.62 -25.53 -9.65
N PHE A 76 23.63 -25.84 -8.36
CA PHE A 76 23.01 -24.97 -7.34
C PHE A 76 23.71 -23.63 -7.19
N VAL A 77 25.05 -23.58 -7.26
CA VAL A 77 25.81 -22.31 -7.23
C VAL A 77 25.51 -21.45 -8.46
N ALA A 78 25.45 -22.06 -9.66
CA ALA A 78 25.08 -21.35 -10.88
C ALA A 78 23.65 -20.78 -10.80
N LEU A 79 22.69 -21.58 -10.32
CA LEU A 79 21.32 -21.12 -10.10
C LEU A 79 21.23 -20.03 -9.05
N TYR A 80 22.03 -20.11 -7.97
CA TYR A 80 22.06 -19.08 -6.92
C TYR A 80 22.52 -17.73 -7.48
N ALA A 81 23.61 -17.72 -8.25
CA ALA A 81 24.10 -16.51 -8.91
C ALA A 81 23.06 -15.94 -9.91
N LEU A 82 22.42 -16.80 -10.70
CA LEU A 82 21.40 -16.39 -11.67
C LEU A 82 20.15 -15.79 -11.00
N VAL A 83 19.73 -16.34 -9.85
CA VAL A 83 18.61 -15.81 -9.08
C VAL A 83 18.98 -14.49 -8.40
N TYR A 84 20.21 -14.38 -7.89
CA TYR A 84 20.71 -13.18 -7.22
C TYR A 84 20.84 -11.97 -8.15
N VAL A 85 21.29 -12.18 -9.40
CA VAL A 85 21.51 -11.10 -10.38
C VAL A 85 20.21 -10.71 -11.11
N GLU A 86 19.06 -11.31 -10.77
CA GLU A 86 17.72 -11.02 -11.33
C GLU A 86 17.58 -11.15 -12.88
N CYS A 87 18.66 -11.45 -13.62
CA CYS A 87 18.72 -11.39 -15.08
C CYS A 87 17.81 -12.39 -15.83
N LEU A 88 17.40 -13.51 -15.23
CA LEU A 88 16.76 -14.63 -15.96
C LEU A 88 15.52 -15.24 -15.27
N VAL A 89 15.14 -14.74 -14.09
CA VAL A 89 14.25 -15.47 -13.16
C VAL A 89 12.80 -15.48 -13.62
N ARG A 90 12.29 -14.40 -14.23
CA ARG A 90 10.83 -14.25 -14.44
C ARG A 90 10.24 -15.26 -15.43
N ARG A 91 11.02 -15.69 -16.44
CA ARG A 91 10.56 -16.61 -17.50
C ARG A 91 10.92 -18.08 -17.24
N TRP A 92 11.98 -18.34 -16.47
CA TRP A 92 12.53 -19.68 -16.24
C TRP A 92 12.34 -20.21 -14.81
N LEU A 93 11.64 -19.51 -13.90
CA LEU A 93 11.47 -19.96 -12.50
C LEU A 93 10.88 -21.37 -12.36
N ARG A 94 9.91 -21.73 -13.20
CA ARG A 94 9.33 -23.08 -13.18
C ARG A 94 10.33 -24.14 -13.66
N ALA A 95 11.15 -23.79 -14.66
CA ALA A 95 12.19 -24.67 -15.18
C ALA A 95 13.33 -24.85 -14.16
N SER A 96 13.74 -23.79 -13.45
CA SER A 96 14.74 -23.89 -12.39
C SER A 96 14.24 -24.72 -11.21
N ALA A 97 12.95 -24.60 -10.86
CA ALA A 97 12.33 -25.45 -9.84
C ALA A 97 12.32 -26.94 -10.21
N LEU A 98 11.99 -27.26 -11.47
CA LEU A 98 12.05 -28.63 -11.99
C LEU A 98 13.49 -29.17 -11.98
N LEU A 99 14.46 -28.35 -12.38
CA LEU A 99 15.88 -28.72 -12.36
C LEU A 99 16.37 -29.01 -10.94
N ILE A 100 16.04 -28.16 -9.96
CA ILE A 100 16.41 -28.37 -8.55
C ILE A 100 15.78 -29.66 -8.01
N TRP A 101 14.50 -29.89 -8.27
CA TRP A 101 13.81 -31.12 -7.88
C TRP A 101 14.48 -32.35 -8.48
N ALA A 102 14.78 -32.33 -9.79
CA ALA A 102 15.46 -33.43 -10.46
C ALA A 102 16.84 -33.70 -9.84
N CYS A 103 17.65 -32.66 -9.60
CA CYS A 103 18.96 -32.79 -8.96
C CYS A 103 18.87 -33.41 -7.56
N LEU A 104 17.92 -32.97 -6.73
CA LEU A 104 17.72 -33.53 -5.39
C LEU A 104 17.29 -35.01 -5.44
N VAL A 105 16.37 -35.36 -6.34
CA VAL A 105 15.92 -36.76 -6.52
C VAL A 105 17.06 -37.64 -7.05
N THR A 106 17.86 -37.16 -8.01
CA THR A 106 19.02 -37.91 -8.52
C THR A 106 20.07 -38.14 -7.44
N LEU A 107 20.35 -37.13 -6.60
CA LEU A 107 21.27 -37.27 -5.49
C LEU A 107 20.77 -38.33 -4.49
N GLY A 108 19.47 -38.33 -4.19
CA GLY A 108 18.84 -39.33 -3.32
C GLY A 108 18.95 -40.76 -3.86
N TYR A 109 18.72 -40.96 -5.15
CA TYR A 109 18.86 -42.30 -5.75
C TYR A 109 20.31 -42.77 -5.78
N VAL A 110 21.28 -41.89 -6.05
CA VAL A 110 22.70 -42.27 -6.03
C VAL A 110 23.13 -42.68 -4.63
N LEU A 111 22.61 -42.02 -3.58
CA LEU A 111 22.82 -42.45 -2.19
C LEU A 111 22.16 -43.81 -1.89
N VAL A 112 20.97 -44.08 -2.43
CA VAL A 112 20.30 -45.40 -2.31
C VAL A 112 21.12 -46.49 -3.01
N PHE A 113 21.60 -46.26 -4.24
CA PHE A 113 22.40 -47.23 -5.00
C PHE A 113 23.79 -47.48 -4.36
N ASP A 114 24.44 -46.46 -3.81
CA ASP A 114 25.73 -46.61 -3.10
C ASP A 114 25.55 -47.46 -1.82
N SER A 115 24.46 -47.24 -1.08
CA SER A 115 24.11 -48.01 0.12
C SER A 115 23.78 -49.47 -0.23
N TRP A 116 23.01 -49.69 -1.31
CA TRP A 116 22.65 -51.01 -1.82
C TRP A 116 23.86 -51.86 -2.24
N MET A 117 24.79 -51.28 -3.02
CA MET A 117 25.96 -52.00 -3.56
C MET A 117 26.93 -52.49 -2.47
N LYS A 118 26.79 -52.01 -1.23
CA LYS A 118 27.72 -52.26 -0.13
C LYS A 118 27.11 -53.11 0.99
N GLU A 119 25.97 -53.77 0.73
CA GLU A 119 25.23 -54.58 1.72
C GLU A 119 24.90 -53.83 3.03
N ALA A 120 24.88 -52.50 2.98
CA ALA A 120 24.44 -51.66 4.09
C ALA A 120 22.90 -51.71 4.18
N CYS A 121 22.36 -51.46 5.38
CA CYS A 121 20.92 -51.55 5.62
C CYS A 121 20.12 -50.65 4.64
N ASP A 122 19.18 -51.24 3.89
CA ASP A 122 18.36 -50.58 2.84
C ASP A 122 17.51 -49.36 3.28
N TRP A 123 17.56 -48.99 4.56
CA TRP A 123 16.58 -48.11 5.23
C TRP A 123 17.15 -46.73 5.59
N GLU A 124 18.39 -46.43 5.20
CA GLU A 124 19.11 -45.20 5.57
C GLU A 124 18.62 -43.92 4.88
N GLN A 125 17.89 -44.04 3.77
CA GLN A 125 17.61 -42.92 2.86
C GLN A 125 16.18 -42.36 2.93
N VAL A 126 15.29 -42.96 3.74
CA VAL A 126 13.90 -42.47 3.94
C VAL A 126 13.86 -40.99 4.40
N PRO A 127 14.71 -40.55 5.36
CA PRO A 127 14.77 -39.14 5.77
C PRO A 127 15.09 -38.16 4.63
N PHE A 128 15.96 -38.55 3.69
CA PHE A 128 16.35 -37.70 2.56
C PHE A 128 15.19 -37.52 1.57
N PHE A 129 14.47 -38.59 1.23
CA PHE A 129 13.29 -38.47 0.37
C PHE A 129 12.15 -37.68 1.06
N LEU A 130 12.00 -37.82 2.37
CA LEU A 130 11.08 -36.98 3.15
C LEU A 130 11.48 -35.50 3.10
N PHE A 131 12.79 -35.20 3.08
CA PHE A 131 13.31 -33.83 2.90
C PHE A 131 12.94 -33.28 1.53
N VAL A 132 13.13 -34.06 0.46
CA VAL A 132 12.72 -33.68 -0.89
C VAL A 132 11.22 -33.37 -0.95
N VAL A 133 10.38 -34.22 -0.37
CA VAL A 133 8.93 -34.00 -0.29
C VAL A 133 8.63 -32.68 0.44
N PHE A 134 9.25 -32.43 1.59
CA PHE A 134 9.04 -31.21 2.37
C PHE A 134 9.44 -29.95 1.59
N VAL A 135 10.60 -29.95 0.92
CA VAL A 135 11.11 -28.84 0.10
C VAL A 135 10.20 -28.53 -1.08
N VAL A 136 9.64 -29.56 -1.73
CA VAL A 136 8.70 -29.43 -2.87
C VAL A 136 7.44 -28.64 -2.48
N TYR A 137 6.94 -28.84 -1.27
CA TYR A 137 5.75 -28.14 -0.79
C TYR A 137 6.04 -26.74 -0.24
N THR A 138 7.19 -26.55 0.45
CA THR A 138 7.44 -25.34 1.23
C THR A 138 8.30 -24.30 0.52
N LEU A 139 9.35 -24.72 -0.18
CA LEU A 139 10.39 -23.82 -0.70
C LEU A 139 10.39 -23.72 -2.23
N LEU A 140 9.96 -24.77 -2.95
CA LEU A 140 9.93 -24.75 -4.41
C LEU A 140 8.69 -24.02 -4.98
N PRO A 141 8.86 -23.21 -6.04
CA PRO A 141 7.81 -22.38 -6.61
C PRO A 141 6.88 -23.15 -7.57
N PHE A 142 6.40 -24.32 -7.17
CA PHE A 142 5.39 -25.05 -7.92
C PHE A 142 3.98 -24.53 -7.66
N SER A 143 3.05 -24.77 -8.58
CA SER A 143 1.61 -24.68 -8.27
C SER A 143 1.22 -25.72 -7.20
N THR A 144 0.04 -25.61 -6.60
CA THR A 144 -0.46 -26.64 -5.66
C THR A 144 -0.51 -28.01 -6.32
N ARG A 145 -1.11 -28.07 -7.51
CA ARG A 145 -1.16 -29.30 -8.32
C ARG A 145 0.24 -29.83 -8.64
N GLY A 146 1.15 -28.96 -9.07
CA GLY A 146 2.53 -29.35 -9.40
C GLY A 146 3.30 -29.92 -8.20
N ALA A 147 3.16 -29.33 -7.02
CA ALA A 147 3.80 -29.86 -5.81
C ALA A 147 3.20 -31.17 -5.33
N VAL A 148 1.87 -31.34 -5.44
CA VAL A 148 1.24 -32.63 -5.11
C VAL A 148 1.74 -33.72 -6.05
N VAL A 149 1.80 -33.45 -7.35
CA VAL A 149 2.35 -34.40 -8.34
C VAL A 149 3.81 -34.72 -8.03
N ALA A 150 4.67 -33.72 -7.85
CA ALA A 150 6.09 -33.94 -7.56
C ALA A 150 6.32 -34.69 -6.24
N GLY A 151 5.56 -34.37 -5.18
CA GLY A 151 5.65 -35.05 -3.88
C GLY A 151 5.18 -36.51 -3.93
N VAL A 152 4.06 -36.76 -4.61
CA VAL A 152 3.53 -38.13 -4.82
C VAL A 152 4.51 -38.94 -5.66
N VAL A 153 4.99 -38.40 -6.79
CA VAL A 153 5.96 -39.07 -7.67
C VAL A 153 7.22 -39.45 -6.88
N SER A 154 7.83 -38.52 -6.14
CA SER A 154 9.02 -38.81 -5.31
C SER A 154 8.76 -39.89 -4.26
N SER A 155 7.57 -39.91 -3.67
CA SER A 155 7.19 -40.89 -2.64
C SER A 155 6.93 -42.28 -3.23
N THR A 156 6.13 -42.36 -4.30
CA THR A 156 5.81 -43.62 -4.96
C THR A 156 7.03 -44.23 -5.64
N SER A 157 7.91 -43.41 -6.23
CA SER A 157 9.11 -43.90 -6.88
C SER A 157 10.06 -44.55 -5.88
N HIS A 158 10.22 -43.97 -4.67
CA HIS A 158 11.02 -44.56 -3.62
C HIS A 158 10.41 -45.87 -3.10
N LEU A 159 9.09 -45.91 -2.87
CA LEU A 159 8.40 -47.13 -2.44
C LEU A 159 8.49 -48.26 -3.48
N LEU A 160 8.39 -47.93 -4.77
CA LEU A 160 8.52 -48.90 -5.86
C LEU A 160 9.94 -49.43 -6.00
N VAL A 161 10.96 -48.56 -5.96
CA VAL A 161 12.36 -48.98 -6.01
C VAL A 161 12.68 -49.85 -4.81
N LEU A 162 12.32 -49.44 -3.59
CA LEU A 162 12.53 -50.23 -2.38
C LEU A 162 11.79 -51.58 -2.44
N GLY A 163 10.55 -51.61 -2.94
CA GLY A 163 9.78 -52.85 -3.10
C GLY A 163 10.36 -53.80 -4.14
N ALA A 164 10.85 -53.29 -5.28
CA ALA A 164 11.48 -54.08 -6.34
C ALA A 164 12.82 -54.67 -5.89
N LEU A 165 13.63 -53.85 -5.21
CA LEU A 165 14.89 -54.23 -4.60
C LEU A 165 14.69 -55.37 -3.58
N MET A 166 13.70 -55.24 -2.68
CA MET A 166 13.36 -56.28 -1.70
C MET A 166 12.81 -57.57 -2.35
N GLY A 167 11.95 -57.44 -3.37
CA GLY A 167 11.30 -58.56 -4.05
C GLY A 167 12.23 -59.40 -4.93
N ALA A 168 13.35 -58.84 -5.38
CA ALA A 168 14.33 -59.56 -6.20
C ALA A 168 15.23 -60.52 -5.41
N PHE A 169 15.42 -60.30 -4.09
CA PHE A 169 16.46 -60.99 -3.33
C PHE A 169 16.02 -61.60 -1.97
N THR A 170 14.81 -61.32 -1.48
CA THR A 170 14.35 -61.84 -0.17
C THR A 170 13.08 -62.69 -0.26
N THR A 171 13.00 -63.76 0.54
CA THR A 171 11.75 -64.55 0.69
C THR A 171 10.65 -63.67 1.32
N PRO A 172 9.42 -63.69 0.80
CA PRO A 172 8.35 -62.82 1.27
C PRO A 172 8.07 -63.07 2.75
N SER A 173 8.39 -62.10 3.60
CA SER A 173 8.14 -62.15 5.04
C SER A 173 7.18 -61.04 5.46
N VAL A 174 6.30 -61.35 6.41
CA VAL A 174 5.30 -60.39 6.95
C VAL A 174 5.95 -59.12 7.50
N ARG A 175 7.19 -59.24 8.03
CA ARG A 175 7.97 -58.12 8.59
C ARG A 175 8.38 -57.08 7.53
N VAL A 176 8.75 -57.51 6.33
CA VAL A 176 9.10 -56.61 5.21
C VAL A 176 7.85 -55.85 4.73
N GLY A 177 6.70 -56.51 4.69
CA GLY A 177 5.42 -55.86 4.38
C GLY A 177 5.02 -54.76 5.38
N LEU A 178 5.21 -55.02 6.68
CA LEU A 178 4.98 -54.04 7.75
C LEU A 178 5.92 -52.83 7.65
N GLN A 179 7.18 -53.03 7.25
CA GLN A 179 8.16 -51.96 7.05
C GLN A 179 7.83 -51.08 5.84
N LEU A 180 7.46 -51.68 4.71
CA LEU A 180 7.01 -50.94 3.53
C LEU A 180 5.75 -50.11 3.84
N LEU A 181 4.83 -50.67 4.63
CA LEU A 181 3.64 -49.97 5.10
C LEU A 181 4.01 -48.79 6.02
N ALA A 182 4.95 -48.94 6.94
CA ALA A 182 5.41 -47.86 7.79
C ALA A 182 6.05 -46.71 6.98
N ASN A 183 6.86 -47.03 5.97
CA ASN A 183 7.41 -46.02 5.06
C ASN A 183 6.32 -45.30 4.25
N ALA A 184 5.32 -46.05 3.77
CA ALA A 184 4.17 -45.45 3.10
C ALA A 184 3.41 -44.46 4.00
N VAL A 185 3.29 -44.78 5.30
CA VAL A 185 2.67 -43.89 6.30
C VAL A 185 3.50 -42.63 6.52
N VAL A 186 4.83 -42.74 6.62
CA VAL A 186 5.74 -41.58 6.76
C VAL A 186 5.60 -40.63 5.56
N PHE A 187 5.64 -41.17 4.33
CA PHE A 187 5.49 -40.35 3.12
C PHE A 187 4.08 -39.76 2.99
N LEU A 188 3.04 -40.52 3.34
CA LEU A 188 1.66 -40.00 3.37
C LEU A 188 1.54 -38.83 4.34
N CYS A 189 2.10 -38.96 5.54
CA CYS A 189 2.14 -37.89 6.54
C CYS A 189 2.88 -36.65 6.03
N GLY A 190 4.05 -36.85 5.40
CA GLY A 190 4.85 -35.77 4.81
C GLY A 190 4.11 -35.03 3.70
N ASN A 191 3.44 -35.75 2.80
CA ASN A 191 2.65 -35.15 1.72
C ASN A 191 1.43 -34.39 2.24
N LEU A 192 0.68 -34.97 3.19
CA LEU A 192 -0.50 -34.31 3.77
C LEU A 192 -0.10 -33.03 4.52
N THR A 193 0.96 -33.10 5.33
CA THR A 193 1.45 -31.94 6.11
C THR A 193 2.05 -30.88 5.19
N GLY A 194 2.80 -31.28 4.17
CA GLY A 194 3.34 -30.38 3.15
C GLY A 194 2.23 -29.68 2.34
N ALA A 195 1.22 -30.44 1.89
CA ALA A 195 0.08 -29.89 1.17
C ALA A 195 -0.71 -28.89 2.04
N PHE A 196 -0.92 -29.22 3.32
CA PHE A 196 -1.54 -28.30 4.28
C PHE A 196 -0.72 -27.02 4.45
N HIS A 197 0.59 -27.13 4.66
CA HIS A 197 1.48 -25.98 4.78
C HIS A 197 1.44 -25.10 3.52
N LYS A 198 1.48 -25.72 2.32
CA LYS A 198 1.41 -25.02 1.05
C LYS A 198 0.08 -24.29 0.87
N HIS A 199 -1.03 -24.93 1.21
CA HIS A 199 -2.36 -24.32 1.12
C HIS A 199 -2.46 -23.09 2.03
N GLN A 200 -2.06 -23.23 3.30
CA GLN A 200 -2.09 -22.12 4.26
C GLN A 200 -1.19 -20.95 3.84
N MET A 201 -0.01 -21.23 3.28
CA MET A 201 0.91 -20.20 2.80
C MET A 201 0.35 -19.45 1.58
N GLN A 202 -0.37 -20.15 0.69
CA GLN A 202 -1.02 -19.53 -0.47
C GLN A 202 -2.23 -18.69 -0.09
N ASP A 203 -3.06 -19.18 0.84
CA ASP A 203 -4.22 -18.44 1.33
C ASP A 203 -3.78 -17.14 2.02
N ALA A 204 -2.76 -17.20 2.89
CA ALA A 204 -2.20 -16.00 3.52
C ALA A 204 -1.64 -15.00 2.50
N SER A 205 -1.01 -15.48 1.43
CA SER A 205 -0.48 -14.65 0.34
C SER A 205 -1.58 -14.00 -0.49
N ARG A 206 -2.68 -14.72 -0.78
CA ARG A 206 -3.84 -14.17 -1.50
C ARG A 206 -4.57 -13.11 -0.69
N ASP A 207 -4.79 -13.35 0.60
CA ASP A 207 -5.42 -12.39 1.50
C ASP A 207 -4.59 -11.09 1.57
N LEU A 208 -3.26 -11.22 1.67
CA LEU A 208 -2.33 -10.09 1.67
C LEU A 208 -2.37 -9.30 0.35
N PHE A 209 -2.33 -10.00 -0.78
CA PHE A 209 -2.40 -9.37 -2.10
C PHE A 209 -3.71 -8.60 -2.27
N THR A 210 -4.84 -9.23 -1.97
CA THR A 210 -6.16 -8.61 -2.09
C THR A 210 -6.27 -7.38 -1.20
N TYR A 211 -5.78 -7.46 0.04
CA TYR A 211 -5.72 -6.32 0.94
C TYR A 211 -4.84 -5.19 0.39
N THR A 212 -3.66 -5.53 -0.14
CA THR A 212 -2.70 -4.54 -0.67
C THR A 212 -3.27 -3.82 -1.89
N VAL A 213 -3.88 -4.53 -2.83
CA VAL A 213 -4.55 -3.95 -4.01
C VAL A 213 -5.67 -3.01 -3.57
N LYS A 214 -6.54 -3.45 -2.64
CA LYS A 214 -7.60 -2.60 -2.07
C LYS A 214 -7.03 -1.34 -1.41
N CYS A 215 -5.96 -1.46 -0.65
CA CYS A 215 -5.29 -0.30 -0.05
C CYS A 215 -4.71 0.66 -1.09
N ILE A 216 -4.09 0.16 -2.15
CA ILE A 216 -3.54 0.99 -3.23
C ILE A 216 -4.66 1.73 -3.98
N GLN A 217 -5.77 1.04 -4.27
CA GLN A 217 -6.96 1.62 -4.87
C GLN A 217 -7.52 2.77 -4.03
N ILE A 218 -7.75 2.50 -2.73
CA ILE A 218 -8.24 3.52 -1.78
C ILE A 218 -7.25 4.68 -1.73
N ARG A 219 -5.94 4.41 -1.57
CA ARG A 219 -4.90 5.45 -1.50
C ARG A 219 -4.89 6.33 -2.74
N ARG A 220 -5.09 5.77 -3.94
CA ARG A 220 -5.20 6.54 -5.18
C ARG A 220 -6.42 7.45 -5.17
N LYS A 221 -7.59 6.91 -4.78
CA LYS A 221 -8.84 7.67 -4.66
C LYS A 221 -8.69 8.85 -3.68
N LEU A 222 -8.18 8.59 -2.48
CA LEU A 222 -7.93 9.63 -1.48
C LEU A 222 -6.94 10.70 -1.99
N ARG A 223 -5.89 10.34 -2.75
CA ARG A 223 -4.99 11.35 -3.34
C ARG A 223 -5.67 12.25 -4.36
N ILE A 224 -6.61 11.72 -5.14
CA ILE A 224 -7.37 12.49 -6.12
C ILE A 224 -8.30 13.46 -5.40
N GLU A 225 -9.09 12.97 -4.43
CA GLU A 225 -9.98 13.78 -3.59
C GLU A 225 -9.20 14.86 -2.82
N LYS A 226 -8.02 14.53 -2.26
CA LYS A 226 -7.14 15.49 -1.61
C LYS A 226 -6.81 16.66 -2.53
N ARG A 227 -6.37 16.35 -3.76
CA ARG A 227 -5.97 17.35 -4.75
C ARG A 227 -7.16 18.20 -5.18
N GLN A 228 -8.33 17.60 -5.35
CA GLN A 228 -9.56 18.32 -5.66
C GLN A 228 -9.93 19.33 -4.56
N GLN A 229 -9.92 18.89 -3.30
CA GLN A 229 -10.20 19.76 -2.15
C GLN A 229 -9.14 20.86 -1.98
N GLU A 230 -7.86 20.54 -2.14
CA GLU A 230 -6.78 21.54 -2.08
C GLU A 230 -6.92 22.59 -3.18
N ASN A 231 -7.22 22.18 -4.41
CA ASN A 231 -7.44 23.11 -5.52
C ASN A 231 -8.67 24.00 -5.29
N LEU A 232 -9.77 23.44 -4.76
CA LEU A 232 -10.96 24.21 -4.40
C LEU A 232 -10.64 25.26 -3.34
N LEU A 233 -9.93 24.87 -2.28
CA LEU A 233 -9.55 25.79 -1.21
C LEU A 233 -8.65 26.92 -1.72
N LEU A 234 -7.64 26.59 -2.55
CA LEU A 234 -6.71 27.57 -3.12
C LEU A 234 -7.36 28.51 -4.14
N SER A 235 -8.53 28.15 -4.69
CA SER A 235 -9.31 29.04 -5.55
C SER A 235 -9.99 30.17 -4.78
N VAL A 236 -10.17 30.01 -3.47
CA VAL A 236 -10.83 30.98 -2.59
C VAL A 236 -9.80 31.76 -1.77
N LEU A 237 -8.89 31.05 -1.11
CA LEU A 237 -7.92 31.64 -0.19
C LEU A 237 -6.51 31.53 -0.76
N PRO A 238 -5.71 32.60 -0.70
CA PRO A 238 -4.30 32.53 -1.07
C PRO A 238 -3.54 31.44 -0.29
N ALA A 239 -2.62 30.75 -0.96
CA ALA A 239 -1.91 29.60 -0.41
C ALA A 239 -1.25 29.87 0.95
N HIS A 240 -0.61 31.03 1.10
CA HIS A 240 0.10 31.43 2.32
C HIS A 240 -0.83 31.64 3.52
N ILE A 241 -2.06 32.11 3.31
CA ILE A 241 -3.07 32.24 4.37
C ILE A 241 -3.67 30.87 4.69
N SER A 242 -4.08 30.12 3.66
CA SER A 242 -4.68 28.79 3.83
C SER A 242 -3.77 27.83 4.61
N MET A 243 -2.46 27.86 4.36
CA MET A 243 -1.48 27.05 5.09
C MET A 243 -1.39 27.45 6.57
N GLY A 244 -1.35 28.75 6.85
CA GLY A 244 -1.34 29.26 8.23
C GLY A 244 -2.59 28.87 9.01
N MET A 245 -3.76 28.97 8.38
CA MET A 245 -5.04 28.54 8.96
C MET A 245 -5.08 27.03 9.21
N LYS A 246 -4.68 26.22 8.21
CA LYS A 246 -4.63 24.76 8.36
C LYS A 246 -3.72 24.32 9.51
N LEU A 247 -2.52 24.89 9.61
CA LEU A 247 -1.58 24.56 10.68
C LEU A 247 -2.15 24.89 12.06
N ALA A 248 -2.75 26.08 12.21
CA ALA A 248 -3.38 26.48 13.47
C ALA A 248 -4.54 25.55 13.88
N ILE A 249 -5.37 25.11 12.93
CA ILE A 249 -6.46 24.16 13.19
C ILE A 249 -5.88 22.79 13.61
N ILE A 250 -4.87 22.30 12.89
CA ILE A 250 -4.23 21.01 13.17
C ILE A 250 -3.54 21.00 14.54
N GLU A 251 -2.88 22.09 14.92
CA GLU A 251 -2.21 22.24 16.21
C GLU A 251 -3.22 22.17 17.37
N ARG A 252 -4.34 22.90 17.27
CA ARG A 252 -5.42 22.83 18.27
C ARG A 252 -6.07 21.45 18.37
N LEU A 253 -6.24 20.77 17.24
CA LEU A 253 -6.73 19.38 17.22
C LEU A 253 -5.77 18.42 17.93
N LYS A 254 -4.46 18.68 17.89
CA LYS A 254 -3.45 17.88 18.62
C LYS A 254 -3.48 18.18 20.12
N GLU A 255 -3.60 19.45 20.51
CA GLU A 255 -3.62 19.87 21.93
C GLU A 255 -4.81 19.31 22.71
N ARG A 256 -6.00 19.20 22.08
CA ARG A 256 -7.22 18.70 22.76
C ARG A 256 -7.39 17.18 22.76
N GLY A 257 -6.51 16.42 22.11
CA GLY A 257 -6.54 14.95 22.12
C GLY A 257 -7.73 14.29 21.40
N ASP A 258 -8.70 15.05 20.89
CA ASP A 258 -9.89 14.53 20.22
C ASP A 258 -9.96 15.01 18.76
N ARG A 259 -9.60 14.11 17.82
CA ARG A 259 -9.53 14.41 16.37
C ARG A 259 -10.92 14.50 15.70
N ARG A 260 -12.01 14.30 16.45
CA ARG A 260 -13.36 14.06 15.90
C ARG A 260 -14.41 15.08 16.28
N TYR A 261 -14.13 15.98 17.22
CA TYR A 261 -15.08 17.00 17.66
C TYR A 261 -14.39 18.36 17.75
N LEU A 262 -14.75 19.25 16.82
CA LEU A 262 -14.41 20.65 16.92
C LEU A 262 -15.51 21.35 17.73
N PRO A 263 -15.22 22.03 18.84
CA PRO A 263 -16.18 22.90 19.50
C PRO A 263 -16.30 24.23 18.76
N ASP A 264 -17.50 24.81 18.76
CA ASP A 264 -17.87 26.14 18.23
C ASP A 264 -17.22 27.33 18.96
N ASN A 265 -16.17 27.12 19.77
CA ASN A 265 -15.48 28.22 20.45
C ASN A 265 -14.46 28.83 19.48
N ASN A 266 -14.88 29.95 18.91
CA ASN A 266 -14.47 30.45 17.63
C ASN A 266 -13.06 31.07 17.57
N PHE A 267 -12.57 31.19 16.33
CA PHE A 267 -11.25 31.65 15.94
C PHE A 267 -11.09 33.18 16.09
N HIS A 268 -10.77 33.70 17.28
CA HIS A 268 -10.33 35.12 17.42
C HIS A 268 -8.91 35.38 16.83
N SER A 269 -8.36 34.47 16.04
CA SER A 269 -7.04 34.61 15.43
C SER A 269 -7.13 35.49 14.19
N LEU A 270 -6.70 36.74 14.32
CA LEU A 270 -6.57 37.69 13.22
C LEU A 270 -5.44 37.27 12.26
N TYR A 271 -5.78 36.97 11.00
CA TYR A 271 -4.82 36.59 9.96
C TYR A 271 -4.54 37.77 9.02
N VAL A 272 -3.97 38.86 9.55
CA VAL A 272 -3.67 40.09 8.79
C VAL A 272 -2.17 40.34 8.73
N LYS A 273 -1.68 40.70 7.54
CA LYS A 273 -0.29 41.08 7.26
C LYS A 273 -0.22 42.40 6.55
N ARG A 274 0.81 43.19 6.88
CA ARG A 274 1.08 44.46 6.24
C ARG A 274 2.00 44.29 5.05
N HIS A 275 1.70 45.04 3.99
CA HIS A 275 2.52 45.15 2.79
C HIS A 275 2.68 46.62 2.42
N GLN A 276 3.91 46.99 2.03
CA GLN A 276 4.27 48.34 1.59
C GLN A 276 4.54 48.34 0.09
N ASN A 277 4.41 49.53 -0.53
CA ASN A 277 4.65 49.74 -1.97
C ASN A 277 3.84 48.78 -2.83
N VAL A 278 2.52 48.81 -2.67
CA VAL A 278 1.58 48.08 -3.52
C VAL A 278 0.84 49.06 -4.43
N SER A 279 0.35 48.58 -5.56
CA SER A 279 -0.52 49.36 -6.44
C SER A 279 -1.91 48.74 -6.48
N ILE A 280 -2.90 49.59 -6.29
CA ILE A 280 -4.31 49.24 -6.09
C ILE A 280 -5.08 49.74 -7.31
N LEU A 281 -5.85 48.87 -7.96
CA LEU A 281 -6.63 49.17 -9.15
C LEU A 281 -8.10 48.83 -8.92
N TYR A 282 -8.95 49.83 -9.14
CA TYR A 282 -10.40 49.69 -9.23
C TYR A 282 -10.81 49.92 -10.69
N ALA A 283 -11.63 49.02 -11.24
CA ALA A 283 -12.13 49.14 -12.60
C ALA A 283 -13.63 48.85 -12.66
N ASP A 284 -14.42 49.85 -13.05
CA ASP A 284 -15.89 49.79 -13.07
C ASP A 284 -16.45 49.86 -14.48
N ILE A 285 -17.54 49.12 -14.74
CA ILE A 285 -18.17 49.06 -16.06
C ILE A 285 -19.22 50.17 -16.18
N VAL A 286 -18.95 51.15 -17.01
CA VAL A 286 -19.90 52.21 -17.33
C VAL A 286 -21.00 51.67 -18.24
N GLY A 287 -22.26 51.83 -17.81
CA GLY A 287 -23.45 51.37 -18.55
C GLY A 287 -23.96 49.97 -18.14
N PHE A 288 -23.37 49.35 -17.11
CA PHE A 288 -23.74 47.99 -16.70
C PHE A 288 -25.19 47.86 -16.22
N THR A 289 -25.72 48.81 -15.43
CA THR A 289 -27.09 48.76 -14.90
C THR A 289 -28.13 48.61 -16.03
N GLN A 290 -27.92 49.31 -17.15
CA GLN A 290 -28.81 49.22 -18.31
C GLN A 290 -28.68 47.84 -18.97
N LEU A 291 -27.46 47.33 -19.15
CA LEU A 291 -27.21 45.99 -19.69
C LEU A 291 -27.84 44.89 -18.83
N ALA A 292 -27.71 44.98 -17.50
CA ALA A 292 -28.21 43.97 -16.57
C ALA A 292 -29.74 43.90 -16.55
N SER A 293 -30.42 45.05 -16.67
CA SER A 293 -31.89 45.10 -16.79
C SER A 293 -32.43 44.36 -18.00
N ASP A 294 -31.58 44.21 -19.03
CA ASP A 294 -31.89 43.54 -20.29
C ASP A 294 -31.45 42.07 -20.35
N CYS A 295 -30.95 41.49 -19.27
CA CYS A 295 -30.48 40.10 -19.25
C CYS A 295 -31.40 39.20 -18.41
N SER A 296 -31.56 37.93 -18.82
CA SER A 296 -32.03 36.91 -17.88
C SER A 296 -30.92 36.60 -16.86
N PRO A 297 -31.23 36.14 -15.62
CA PRO A 297 -30.21 35.83 -14.62
C PRO A 297 -29.13 34.85 -15.13
N LYS A 298 -29.54 33.84 -15.91
CA LYS A 298 -28.62 32.89 -16.54
C LYS A 298 -27.69 33.56 -17.55
N GLU A 299 -28.23 34.40 -18.43
CA GLU A 299 -27.43 35.14 -19.42
C GLU A 299 -26.45 36.10 -18.74
N LEU A 300 -26.90 36.82 -17.70
CA LEU A 300 -26.08 37.76 -16.97
C LEU A 300 -24.88 37.07 -16.32
N VAL A 301 -25.09 35.91 -15.69
CA VAL A 301 -24.01 35.11 -15.08
C VAL A 301 -23.00 34.67 -16.14
N VAL A 302 -23.45 34.21 -17.32
CA VAL A 302 -22.51 33.82 -18.40
C VAL A 302 -21.72 35.01 -18.92
N VAL A 303 -22.39 36.15 -19.17
CA VAL A 303 -21.73 37.38 -19.64
C VAL A 303 -20.68 37.86 -18.63
N LEU A 304 -21.04 37.94 -17.35
CA LEU A 304 -20.12 38.36 -16.29
C LEU A 304 -18.96 37.38 -16.14
N ASN A 305 -19.23 36.07 -16.16
CA ASN A 305 -18.19 35.07 -15.97
C ASN A 305 -17.18 35.04 -17.13
N GLU A 306 -17.62 35.17 -18.38
CA GLU A 306 -16.71 35.23 -19.52
C GLU A 306 -15.92 36.55 -19.55
N LEU A 307 -16.57 37.68 -19.23
CA LEU A 307 -15.92 38.99 -19.17
C LEU A 307 -14.87 39.05 -18.05
N PHE A 308 -15.26 38.70 -16.83
CA PHE A 308 -14.33 38.64 -15.70
C PHE A 308 -13.31 37.53 -15.85
N GLY A 309 -13.64 36.42 -16.51
CA GLY A 309 -12.67 35.39 -16.88
C GLY A 309 -11.58 35.93 -17.81
N LYS A 310 -11.91 36.86 -18.72
CA LYS A 310 -10.90 37.57 -19.53
C LYS A 310 -10.07 38.52 -18.68
N PHE A 311 -10.68 39.23 -17.74
CA PHE A 311 -9.96 40.11 -16.82
C PHE A 311 -9.03 39.34 -15.89
N ASP A 312 -9.42 38.15 -15.43
CA ASP A 312 -8.56 37.24 -14.65
C ASP A 312 -7.31 36.84 -15.47
N GLN A 313 -7.48 36.57 -16.77
CA GLN A 313 -6.34 36.28 -17.67
C GLN A 313 -5.41 37.50 -17.80
N ILE A 314 -5.97 38.69 -17.98
CA ILE A 314 -5.21 39.95 -18.08
C ILE A 314 -4.48 40.23 -16.75
N ALA A 315 -5.13 40.01 -15.62
CA ALA A 315 -4.55 40.17 -14.29
C ALA A 315 -3.35 39.23 -14.10
N LYS A 316 -3.52 37.95 -14.46
CA LYS A 316 -2.44 36.96 -14.40
C LYS A 316 -1.27 37.32 -15.31
N ALA A 317 -1.54 37.80 -16.54
CA ALA A 317 -0.50 38.20 -17.50
C ALA A 317 0.29 39.44 -17.05
N ASN A 318 -0.32 40.28 -16.22
CA ASN A 318 0.28 41.49 -15.66
C ASN A 318 0.66 41.35 -14.18
N GLU A 319 0.74 40.12 -13.64
CA GLU A 319 1.12 39.85 -12.23
C GLU A 319 0.32 40.66 -11.20
N CYS A 320 -0.98 40.82 -11.46
CA CYS A 320 -1.92 41.46 -10.55
C CYS A 320 -2.82 40.40 -9.91
N MET A 321 -3.02 40.50 -8.60
CA MET A 321 -3.89 39.61 -7.84
C MET A 321 -5.29 40.22 -7.76
N ARG A 322 -6.30 39.48 -8.21
CA ARG A 322 -7.71 39.83 -7.96
C ARG A 322 -8.01 39.68 -6.47
N ILE A 323 -8.57 40.71 -5.85
CA ILE A 323 -9.04 40.65 -4.46
C ILE A 323 -10.52 40.26 -4.44
N LYS A 324 -11.37 41.08 -5.08
CA LYS A 324 -12.81 40.89 -5.05
C LYS A 324 -13.48 41.47 -6.30
N ILE A 325 -14.69 41.02 -6.55
CA ILE A 325 -15.61 41.62 -7.52
C ILE A 325 -16.76 42.22 -6.70
N LEU A 326 -17.02 43.51 -6.89
CA LEU A 326 -18.03 44.28 -6.16
C LEU A 326 -19.11 44.70 -7.16
N GLY A 327 -20.06 43.80 -7.44
CA GLY A 327 -21.04 44.02 -8.50
C GLY A 327 -20.37 44.02 -9.88
N ASP A 328 -20.40 45.15 -10.55
CA ASP A 328 -19.74 45.47 -11.83
C ASP A 328 -18.29 45.97 -11.70
N CYS A 329 -17.87 46.32 -10.49
CA CYS A 329 -16.50 46.75 -10.23
C CYS A 329 -15.55 45.56 -10.02
N TYR A 330 -14.46 45.55 -10.76
CA TYR A 330 -13.35 44.61 -10.64
C TYR A 330 -12.21 45.24 -9.84
N TYR A 331 -11.80 44.58 -8.74
CA TYR A 331 -10.82 45.11 -7.79
C TYR A 331 -9.58 44.21 -7.68
N CYS A 332 -8.38 44.77 -7.95
CA CYS A 332 -7.13 44.03 -7.90
C CYS A 332 -5.95 44.84 -7.35
N VAL A 333 -4.91 44.12 -6.92
CA VAL A 333 -3.70 44.71 -6.34
C VAL A 333 -2.45 44.06 -6.95
N SER A 334 -1.44 44.85 -7.27
CA SER A 334 -0.10 44.39 -7.64
C SER A 334 0.89 44.63 -6.50
N GLY A 335 1.83 43.71 -6.30
CA GLY A 335 2.74 43.69 -5.14
C GLY A 335 2.25 42.87 -3.94
N LEU A 336 1.23 42.02 -4.13
CA LEU A 336 0.76 41.03 -3.15
C LEU A 336 0.86 39.59 -3.71
N PRO A 337 1.20 38.59 -2.89
CA PRO A 337 1.58 38.67 -1.48
C PRO A 337 3.07 39.00 -1.31
N VAL A 338 3.82 39.10 -2.42
CA VAL A 338 5.24 39.45 -2.45
C VAL A 338 5.36 40.82 -3.07
N SER A 339 6.12 41.73 -2.44
CA SER A 339 6.37 43.06 -2.97
C SER A 339 7.11 42.96 -4.30
N LEU A 340 6.63 43.68 -5.31
CA LEU A 340 7.19 43.70 -6.67
C LEU A 340 7.65 45.12 -6.99
N PRO A 341 8.89 45.34 -7.46
CA PRO A 341 9.35 46.69 -7.84
C PRO A 341 8.53 47.31 -8.98
N SER A 342 8.01 46.48 -9.89
CA SER A 342 7.23 46.90 -11.06
C SER A 342 5.72 47.02 -10.79
N HIS A 343 5.29 47.03 -9.53
CA HIS A 343 3.87 46.98 -9.14
C HIS A 343 3.00 48.06 -9.83
N ALA A 344 3.47 49.31 -9.87
CA ALA A 344 2.75 50.41 -10.55
C ALA A 344 2.66 50.23 -12.07
N ARG A 345 3.77 49.83 -12.71
CA ARG A 345 3.80 49.58 -14.16
C ARG A 345 2.86 48.45 -14.55
N ASN A 346 2.84 47.39 -13.77
CA ASN A 346 1.98 46.23 -13.96
C ASN A 346 0.49 46.61 -13.87
N CYS A 347 0.08 47.39 -12.85
CA CYS A 347 -1.29 47.88 -12.72
C CYS A 347 -1.70 48.82 -13.86
N VAL A 348 -0.86 49.79 -14.25
CA VAL A 348 -1.19 50.72 -15.35
C VAL A 348 -1.36 49.96 -16.67
N LYS A 349 -0.46 49.02 -16.97
CA LYS A 349 -0.57 48.18 -18.15
C LYS A 349 -1.85 47.34 -18.14
N MET A 350 -2.19 46.73 -17.00
CA MET A 350 -3.45 46.01 -16.83
C MET A 350 -4.68 46.90 -17.08
N GLY A 351 -4.70 48.12 -16.53
CA GLY A 351 -5.80 49.06 -16.77
C GLY A 351 -5.98 49.42 -18.24
N LEU A 352 -4.87 49.63 -18.96
CA LEU A 352 -4.90 49.87 -20.41
C LEU A 352 -5.41 48.66 -21.19
N ASP A 353 -5.00 47.44 -20.81
CA ASP A 353 -5.46 46.20 -21.44
C ASP A 353 -6.96 45.94 -21.18
N MET A 354 -7.47 46.27 -20.00
CA MET A 354 -8.89 46.17 -19.66
C MET A 354 -9.75 47.14 -20.48
N CYS A 355 -9.34 48.40 -20.60
CA CYS A 355 -10.02 49.39 -21.43
C CYS A 355 -10.09 48.95 -22.90
N GLU A 356 -8.99 48.38 -23.43
CA GLU A 356 -8.93 47.87 -24.80
C GLU A 356 -9.83 46.62 -24.99
N ALA A 357 -9.87 45.70 -24.02
CA ALA A 357 -10.76 44.55 -24.07
C ALA A 357 -12.23 44.96 -24.11
N ILE A 358 -12.65 45.92 -23.28
CA ILE A 358 -14.03 46.44 -23.30
C ILE A 358 -14.34 47.17 -24.61
N LYS A 359 -13.38 47.93 -25.16
CA LYS A 359 -13.53 48.59 -26.46
C LYS A 359 -13.79 47.56 -27.57
N GLN A 360 -13.07 46.44 -27.59
CA GLN A 360 -13.31 45.34 -28.54
C GLN A 360 -14.70 44.73 -28.40
N VAL A 361 -15.20 44.55 -27.17
CA VAL A 361 -16.57 44.08 -26.92
C VAL A 361 -17.60 45.08 -27.44
N ARG A 362 -17.42 46.38 -27.17
CA ARG A 362 -18.31 47.44 -27.68
C ARG A 362 -18.36 47.44 -29.20
N GLU A 363 -17.21 47.37 -29.87
CA GLU A 363 -17.12 47.36 -31.34
C GLU A 363 -17.74 46.10 -31.97
N ALA A 364 -17.61 44.94 -31.33
CA ALA A 364 -18.15 43.68 -31.85
C ALA A 364 -19.65 43.49 -31.60
N THR A 365 -20.18 43.99 -30.47
CA THR A 365 -21.55 43.74 -30.01
C THR A 365 -22.51 44.90 -30.29
N GLY A 366 -21.97 46.11 -30.49
CA GLY A 366 -22.71 47.35 -30.65
C GLY A 366 -23.40 47.84 -29.38
N VAL A 367 -23.02 47.32 -28.22
CA VAL A 367 -23.54 47.75 -26.91
C VAL A 367 -22.71 48.91 -26.39
N ASP A 368 -23.36 49.98 -25.94
CA ASP A 368 -22.68 51.16 -25.39
C ASP A 368 -22.18 50.90 -23.95
N ILE A 369 -21.04 50.23 -23.86
CA ILE A 369 -20.32 49.98 -22.60
C ILE A 369 -18.94 50.62 -22.64
N SER A 370 -18.47 51.08 -21.49
CA SER A 370 -17.10 51.57 -21.31
C SER A 370 -16.57 51.15 -19.94
N MET A 371 -15.33 51.50 -19.63
CA MET A 371 -14.71 51.17 -18.35
C MET A 371 -14.01 52.38 -17.75
N ARG A 372 -14.22 52.65 -16.47
CA ARG A 372 -13.41 53.60 -15.70
C ARG A 372 -12.37 52.81 -14.93
N VAL A 373 -11.13 53.31 -14.90
CA VAL A 373 -10.04 52.67 -14.15
C VAL A 373 -9.34 53.71 -13.29
N GLY A 374 -9.31 53.47 -11.97
CA GLY A 374 -8.60 54.29 -10.99
C GLY A 374 -7.47 53.50 -10.32
N ILE A 375 -6.28 54.11 -10.24
CA ILE A 375 -5.09 53.47 -9.66
C ILE A 375 -4.42 54.40 -8.64
N HIS A 376 -4.05 53.82 -7.50
CA HIS A 376 -3.24 54.48 -6.48
C HIS A 376 -2.17 53.53 -5.93
N SER A 377 -1.04 54.06 -5.49
CA SER A 377 0.09 53.30 -4.95
C SER A 377 0.36 53.72 -3.51
N GLY A 378 0.41 52.75 -2.60
CA GLY A 378 0.50 53.00 -1.17
C GLY A 378 0.75 51.74 -0.35
N ASN A 379 0.34 51.75 0.91
CA ASN A 379 0.50 50.68 1.89
C ASN A 379 -0.84 50.03 2.20
N VAL A 380 -0.82 48.72 2.47
CA VAL A 380 -2.04 47.98 2.76
C VAL A 380 -1.87 46.93 3.86
N LEU A 381 -2.96 46.71 4.59
CA LEU A 381 -3.15 45.54 5.45
C LEU A 381 -4.00 44.54 4.67
N CYS A 382 -3.53 43.31 4.50
CA CYS A 382 -4.29 42.27 3.79
C CYS A 382 -4.43 41.02 4.67
N GLY A 383 -5.55 40.33 4.55
CA GLY A 383 -5.83 39.20 5.44
C GLY A 383 -7.27 38.73 5.41
N VAL A 384 -7.64 37.98 6.44
CA VAL A 384 -9.01 37.48 6.66
C VAL A 384 -9.50 37.94 8.04
N ILE A 385 -10.73 38.42 8.08
CA ILE A 385 -11.45 38.90 9.29
C ILE A 385 -12.79 38.14 9.39
N GLY A 386 -13.28 37.97 10.61
CA GLY A 386 -14.55 37.31 10.94
C GLY A 386 -14.39 35.83 11.28
N LEU A 387 -15.46 35.23 11.80
CA LEU A 387 -15.53 33.82 12.16
C LEU A 387 -16.25 33.00 11.08
N ARG A 388 -17.18 33.63 10.35
CA ARG A 388 -17.92 33.06 9.24
C ARG A 388 -17.65 33.85 7.95
N LYS A 389 -17.91 33.25 6.79
CA LYS A 389 -17.78 33.91 5.47
C LYS A 389 -16.41 34.54 5.23
N TRP A 390 -15.35 33.82 5.58
CA TRP A 390 -13.96 34.21 5.37
C TRP A 390 -13.70 34.65 3.93
N GLN A 391 -13.30 35.91 3.78
CA GLN A 391 -12.89 36.52 2.53
C GLN A 391 -11.51 37.12 2.74
N TYR A 392 -10.60 36.86 1.79
CA TYR A 392 -9.34 37.56 1.74
C TYR A 392 -9.60 38.97 1.20
N ASP A 393 -9.25 39.98 1.99
CA ASP A 393 -9.50 41.38 1.65
C ASP A 393 -8.34 42.27 2.07
N VAL A 394 -8.42 43.55 1.66
CA VAL A 394 -7.37 44.54 1.81
C VAL A 394 -7.95 45.83 2.41
N TRP A 395 -7.33 46.34 3.48
CA TRP A 395 -7.74 47.53 4.22
C TRP A 395 -6.60 48.55 4.28
N SER A 396 -6.93 49.81 3.99
CA SER A 396 -6.07 50.99 4.17
C SER A 396 -6.81 52.26 3.73
N HIS A 397 -6.33 53.43 4.16
CA HIS A 397 -6.73 54.71 3.57
C HIS A 397 -6.43 54.77 2.06
N ASP A 398 -5.33 54.14 1.63
CA ASP A 398 -4.89 54.10 0.24
C ASP A 398 -5.85 53.31 -0.65
N VAL A 399 -6.49 52.27 -0.11
CA VAL A 399 -7.56 51.51 -0.80
C VAL A 399 -8.78 52.40 -1.01
N SER A 400 -9.16 53.17 0.01
CA SER A 400 -10.28 54.11 -0.09
C SER A 400 -9.99 55.22 -1.11
N LEU A 401 -8.75 55.71 -1.18
CA LEU A 401 -8.32 56.69 -2.17
C LEU A 401 -8.37 56.12 -3.59
N ALA A 402 -7.92 54.87 -3.80
CA ALA A 402 -8.02 54.21 -5.10
C ALA A 402 -9.47 54.08 -5.59
N ASN A 403 -10.41 53.77 -4.69
CA ASN A 403 -11.84 53.73 -5.00
C ASN A 403 -12.37 55.11 -5.42
N ARG A 404 -12.01 56.18 -4.70
CA ARG A 404 -12.36 57.57 -5.09
C ARG A 404 -11.75 57.98 -6.42
N MET A 405 -10.56 57.48 -6.73
CA MET A 405 -9.89 57.72 -8.02
C MET A 405 -10.63 57.06 -9.19
N GLU A 406 -11.22 55.87 -9.02
CA GLU A 406 -12.08 55.27 -10.03
C GLU A 406 -13.37 56.09 -10.21
N ALA A 407 -14.03 56.46 -9.10
CA ALA A 407 -15.27 57.24 -9.15
C ALA A 407 -15.08 58.62 -9.82
N ALA A 408 -13.91 59.26 -9.63
CA ALA A 408 -13.51 60.49 -10.32
C ALA A 408 -12.93 60.26 -11.74
N GLY A 409 -12.85 59.01 -12.18
CA GLY A 409 -12.25 58.56 -13.42
C GLY A 409 -13.06 58.94 -14.66
N VAL A 410 -12.37 58.99 -15.80
CA VAL A 410 -12.98 59.27 -17.11
C VAL A 410 -13.15 57.96 -17.87
N PRO A 411 -14.34 57.68 -18.46
CA PRO A 411 -14.57 56.44 -19.20
C PRO A 411 -13.55 56.21 -20.33
N GLY A 412 -13.00 55.01 -20.42
CA GLY A 412 -11.99 54.59 -21.40
C GLY A 412 -10.56 55.04 -21.08
N ARG A 413 -10.32 55.69 -19.94
CA ARG A 413 -9.01 56.21 -19.54
C ARG A 413 -8.56 55.61 -18.21
N VAL A 414 -7.24 55.53 -18.02
CA VAL A 414 -6.63 55.10 -16.75
C VAL A 414 -6.23 56.34 -15.95
N HIS A 415 -6.82 56.49 -14.77
CA HIS A 415 -6.64 57.64 -13.87
C HIS A 415 -5.71 57.25 -12.73
N ILE A 416 -4.60 57.97 -12.58
CA ILE A 416 -3.56 57.70 -11.58
C ILE A 416 -3.36 58.89 -10.64
N THR A 417 -2.86 58.61 -9.44
CA THR A 417 -2.39 59.63 -8.48
C THR A 417 -0.92 60.02 -8.72
N GLU A 418 -0.48 61.13 -8.13
CA GLU A 418 0.93 61.54 -8.09
C GLU A 418 1.83 60.46 -7.44
N ALA A 419 1.34 59.79 -6.40
CA ALA A 419 2.06 58.68 -5.76
C ALA A 419 2.35 57.55 -6.76
N THR A 420 1.37 57.17 -7.59
CA THR A 420 1.56 56.16 -8.63
C THR A 420 2.52 56.65 -9.72
N LEU A 421 2.43 57.92 -10.13
CA LEU A 421 3.32 58.50 -11.13
C LEU A 421 4.79 58.41 -10.71
N ASN A 422 5.09 58.66 -9.43
CA ASN A 422 6.43 58.55 -8.88
C ASN A 422 6.99 57.12 -8.95
N HIS A 423 6.14 56.09 -8.91
CA HIS A 423 6.52 54.68 -9.03
C HIS A 423 6.56 54.16 -10.48
N LEU A 424 6.26 55.00 -11.48
CA LEU A 424 6.27 54.61 -12.89
C LEU A 424 7.60 54.89 -13.60
N ASP A 425 8.58 55.54 -12.94
CA ASP A 425 9.91 55.86 -13.49
C ASP A 425 9.87 56.47 -14.91
N LYS A 426 8.87 57.33 -15.19
CA LYS A 426 8.60 57.93 -16.51
C LYS A 426 8.36 56.94 -17.65
N ALA A 427 7.90 55.72 -17.35
CA ALA A 427 7.58 54.71 -18.35
C ALA A 427 6.37 55.05 -19.25
N TYR A 428 5.52 55.99 -18.82
CA TYR A 428 4.32 56.43 -19.55
C TYR A 428 4.22 57.94 -19.58
N GLU A 429 3.70 58.47 -20.69
CA GLU A 429 3.29 59.87 -20.80
C GLU A 429 1.93 60.08 -20.12
N VAL A 430 1.76 61.22 -19.46
CA VAL A 430 0.57 61.55 -18.68
C VAL A 430 0.10 62.97 -18.94
N GLU A 431 -1.20 63.19 -18.83
CA GLU A 431 -1.84 64.52 -18.88
C GLU A 431 -2.52 64.85 -17.54
N ASP A 432 -2.83 66.12 -17.30
CA ASP A 432 -3.52 66.52 -16.08
C ASP A 432 -4.94 65.93 -16.01
N GLY A 433 -5.25 65.21 -14.93
CA GLY A 433 -6.52 64.51 -14.80
C GLY A 433 -7.67 65.36 -14.26
N HIS A 434 -7.37 66.49 -13.61
CA HIS A 434 -8.33 67.39 -12.96
C HIS A 434 -9.36 66.68 -12.03
N GLY A 435 -8.97 65.59 -11.35
CA GLY A 435 -9.86 64.79 -10.50
C GLY A 435 -10.55 65.58 -9.37
N GLN A 436 -9.90 66.63 -8.89
CA GLN A 436 -10.40 67.55 -7.85
C GLN A 436 -11.71 68.26 -8.22
N GLN A 437 -12.04 68.36 -9.51
CA GLN A 437 -13.29 68.95 -9.98
C GLN A 437 -14.46 67.96 -9.90
N ARG A 438 -14.18 66.66 -9.88
CA ARG A 438 -15.17 65.58 -10.00
C ARG A 438 -15.45 64.86 -8.69
N ASP A 439 -14.50 64.85 -7.75
CA ASP A 439 -14.69 64.26 -6.43
C ASP A 439 -14.28 65.24 -5.31
N PRO A 440 -15.16 65.47 -4.30
CA PRO A 440 -14.91 66.44 -3.24
C PRO A 440 -13.78 66.02 -2.29
N TYR A 441 -13.56 64.72 -2.09
CA TYR A 441 -12.51 64.21 -1.20
C TYR A 441 -11.12 64.47 -1.79
N LEU A 442 -10.96 64.29 -3.10
CA LEU A 442 -9.71 64.63 -3.80
C LEU A 442 -9.38 66.13 -3.71
N LYS A 443 -10.42 66.98 -3.70
CA LYS A 443 -10.26 68.43 -3.54
C LYS A 443 -9.87 68.82 -2.11
N GLU A 444 -10.54 68.25 -1.12
CA GLU A 444 -10.27 68.51 0.30
C GLU A 444 -8.86 68.10 0.72
N MET A 445 -8.41 66.92 0.25
CA MET A 445 -7.06 66.39 0.51
C MET A 445 -5.99 66.98 -0.42
N ASN A 446 -6.34 67.89 -1.34
CA ASN A 446 -5.44 68.52 -2.31
C ASN A 446 -4.57 67.52 -3.10
N ILE A 447 -5.16 66.40 -3.54
CA ILE A 447 -4.44 65.32 -4.22
C ILE A 447 -4.29 65.66 -5.70
N ARG A 448 -3.05 65.60 -6.23
CA ARG A 448 -2.77 65.76 -7.67
C ARG A 448 -2.99 64.45 -8.41
N THR A 449 -3.59 64.54 -9.59
CA THR A 449 -4.04 63.38 -10.36
C THR A 449 -3.79 63.55 -11.85
N TYR A 450 -3.52 62.45 -12.54
CA TYR A 450 -3.11 62.42 -13.94
C TYR A 450 -3.85 61.34 -14.73
N LEU A 451 -4.07 61.54 -16.02
CA LEU A 451 -4.57 60.52 -16.93
C LEU A 451 -3.42 59.97 -17.76
N VAL A 452 -3.33 58.65 -17.85
CA VAL A 452 -2.30 57.99 -18.66
C VAL A 452 -2.66 58.10 -20.14
N ILE A 453 -1.66 58.42 -20.97
CA ILE A 453 -1.78 58.41 -22.43
C ILE A 453 -1.44 57.00 -22.91
N ASP A 454 -2.37 56.36 -23.62
CA ASP A 454 -2.15 55.02 -24.15
C ASP A 454 -1.11 55.09 -25.28
N PRO A 455 0.06 54.42 -25.17
CA PRO A 455 1.07 54.44 -26.22
C PRO A 455 0.56 53.86 -27.55
N ARG A 456 -0.50 53.03 -27.53
CA ARG A 456 -1.13 52.49 -28.74
C ARG A 456 -1.92 53.55 -29.52
N SER A 457 -2.36 54.62 -28.87
CA SER A 457 -3.14 55.69 -29.51
C SER A 457 -2.31 56.58 -30.44
N GLN A 458 -0.98 56.58 -30.28
CA GLN A 458 -0.04 57.35 -31.11
C GLN A 458 0.46 56.58 -32.35
N GLN A 459 0.18 55.27 -32.46
CA GLN A 459 0.53 54.48 -33.63
C GLN A 459 -0.53 54.64 -34.74
N PRO A 460 -0.13 54.82 -36.02
CA PRO A 460 -1.09 54.83 -37.12
C PRO A 460 -1.86 53.49 -37.13
N PRO A 461 -3.17 53.49 -37.40
CA PRO A 461 -3.96 52.27 -37.37
C PRO A 461 -3.31 51.24 -38.31
N PRO A 462 -3.08 49.99 -37.85
CA PRO A 462 -2.59 48.95 -38.74
C PRO A 462 -3.56 48.80 -39.92
N PRO A 463 -3.07 48.51 -41.15
CA PRO A 463 -3.94 48.32 -42.29
C PRO A 463 -4.95 47.23 -41.93
N SER A 464 -6.23 47.60 -41.96
CA SER A 464 -7.33 46.73 -41.59
C SER A 464 -7.25 45.43 -42.38
N LEU A 465 -6.76 44.35 -41.77
CA LEU A 465 -7.14 43.01 -42.19
C LEU A 465 -8.65 42.99 -42.05
N HIS A 466 -9.34 42.95 -43.19
CA HIS A 466 -10.79 42.90 -43.29
C HIS A 466 -11.35 41.82 -42.36
N LEU A 467 -11.66 42.20 -41.12
CA LEU A 467 -12.65 41.50 -40.34
C LEU A 467 -13.94 41.78 -41.09
N THR A 468 -14.41 40.78 -41.84
CA THR A 468 -15.66 40.85 -42.57
C THR A 468 -16.72 41.38 -41.61
N LYS A 469 -17.19 42.62 -41.83
CA LYS A 469 -18.53 43.04 -41.36
C LYS A 469 -19.45 41.91 -41.79
N SER A 470 -19.88 41.06 -40.86
CA SER A 470 -20.84 40.01 -41.18
C SER A 470 -22.14 40.71 -41.53
N LYS A 471 -22.32 41.02 -42.82
CA LYS A 471 -23.60 41.39 -43.38
C LYS A 471 -24.58 40.27 -43.03
N GLY A 472 -25.52 40.59 -42.17
CA GLY A 472 -26.66 39.74 -41.87
C GLY A 472 -27.65 40.53 -41.03
N ASP A 473 -28.68 41.07 -41.67
CA ASP A 473 -29.87 41.70 -41.05
C ASP A 473 -30.52 40.84 -39.94
N ALA A 474 -30.14 39.57 -39.81
CA ALA A 474 -30.58 38.64 -38.79
C ALA A 474 -29.86 38.80 -37.42
N THR A 475 -28.63 39.32 -37.35
CA THR A 475 -27.90 39.49 -36.08
C THR A 475 -28.29 40.75 -35.33
N LEU A 476 -28.73 41.79 -36.03
CA LEU A 476 -29.26 43.03 -35.42
C LEU A 476 -30.63 42.83 -34.74
N LYS A 477 -31.40 41.80 -35.12
CA LYS A 477 -32.67 41.40 -34.49
C LYS A 477 -32.51 40.65 -33.17
N MET A 478 -31.29 40.23 -32.81
CA MET A 478 -31.01 39.59 -31.52
C MET A 478 -30.86 40.63 -30.41
N ARG A 479 -31.39 40.31 -29.22
CA ARG A 479 -31.20 41.10 -28.00
C ARG A 479 -29.70 41.31 -27.72
N ALA A 480 -29.34 42.49 -27.22
CA ALA A 480 -27.96 42.87 -26.92
C ALA A 480 -27.23 41.83 -26.03
N SER A 481 -27.91 41.32 -25.01
CA SER A 481 -27.42 40.27 -24.09
C SER A 481 -26.93 39.02 -24.84
N VAL A 482 -27.69 38.56 -25.84
CA VAL A 482 -27.39 37.34 -26.59
C VAL A 482 -26.22 37.53 -27.56
N ARG A 483 -26.10 38.72 -28.18
CA ARG A 483 -24.94 39.06 -29.00
C ARG A 483 -23.67 39.08 -28.16
N MET A 484 -23.74 39.70 -26.98
CA MET A 484 -22.63 39.80 -26.04
C MET A 484 -22.21 38.43 -25.52
N THR A 485 -23.17 37.60 -25.10
CA THR A 485 -22.92 36.22 -24.64
C THR A 485 -22.17 35.41 -25.70
N ARG A 486 -22.66 35.39 -26.95
CA ARG A 486 -22.05 34.60 -28.03
C ARG A 486 -20.64 35.10 -28.40
N TYR A 487 -20.40 36.41 -28.33
CA TYR A 487 -19.08 36.97 -28.58
C TYR A 487 -18.11 36.62 -27.45
N LEU A 488 -18.53 36.77 -26.20
CA LEU A 488 -17.69 36.49 -25.03
C LEU A 488 -17.36 34.99 -24.90
N GLU A 489 -18.29 34.09 -25.25
CA GLU A 489 -18.01 32.64 -25.33
C GLU A 489 -16.84 32.31 -26.28
N SER A 490 -16.56 33.16 -27.29
CA SER A 490 -15.42 32.96 -28.19
C SER A 490 -14.06 33.27 -27.54
N TRP A 491 -14.05 34.00 -26.43
CA TRP A 491 -12.83 34.28 -25.68
C TRP A 491 -12.34 33.07 -24.89
N GLY A 492 -13.23 32.10 -24.62
CA GLY A 492 -12.90 30.86 -23.95
C GLY A 492 -12.35 31.10 -22.55
N ALA A 493 -13.14 31.71 -21.66
CA ALA A 493 -12.74 31.82 -20.27
C ALA A 493 -12.47 30.42 -19.69
N ALA A 494 -11.48 30.34 -18.81
CA ALA A 494 -11.17 29.09 -18.14
C ALA A 494 -12.41 28.66 -17.34
N ARG A 495 -12.91 27.45 -17.59
CA ARG A 495 -13.96 26.83 -16.77
C ARG A 495 -13.26 26.13 -15.61
N PRO A 496 -13.19 26.73 -14.41
CA PRO A 496 -12.63 26.03 -13.27
C PRO A 496 -13.46 24.76 -13.08
N PHE A 497 -12.78 23.63 -12.83
CA PHE A 497 -13.36 22.31 -12.60
C PHE A 497 -13.81 21.48 -13.82
N ALA A 498 -13.79 22.00 -15.06
CA ALA A 498 -14.14 21.22 -16.26
C ALA A 498 -13.22 20.00 -16.49
N HIS A 499 -11.98 20.04 -15.98
CA HIS A 499 -11.04 18.92 -16.07
C HIS A 499 -11.28 17.79 -15.05
N LEU A 500 -12.17 17.98 -14.07
CA LEU A 500 -12.38 17.00 -13.00
C LEU A 500 -13.25 15.81 -13.44
N ASN A 501 -14.11 15.98 -14.44
CA ASN A 501 -15.09 14.97 -14.86
C ASN A 501 -14.78 14.27 -16.19
N GLN A 502 -13.70 14.64 -16.88
CA GLN A 502 -13.36 14.02 -18.16
C GLN A 502 -12.98 12.52 -18.03
N ARG A 503 -12.97 11.98 -16.80
CA ARG A 503 -12.66 10.58 -16.50
C ARG A 503 -13.87 9.67 -16.26
N GLU A 504 -15.07 10.20 -16.01
CA GLU A 504 -16.25 9.37 -15.66
C GLU A 504 -17.27 9.21 -16.80
N ASN A 505 -17.26 10.05 -17.84
CA ASN A 505 -18.27 9.99 -18.91
C ASN A 505 -17.97 8.98 -20.05
N VAL A 506 -17.09 7.98 -19.84
CA VAL A 506 -16.82 6.93 -20.84
C VAL A 506 -17.77 5.72 -20.72
N SER A 507 -18.74 5.72 -19.79
CA SER A 507 -19.73 4.64 -19.68
C SER A 507 -21.18 5.15 -19.53
N SER A 508 -21.71 5.78 -20.57
CA SER A 508 -23.16 5.80 -20.78
C SER A 508 -23.49 5.17 -22.12
N ASN A 509 -23.86 3.89 -22.07
CA ASN A 509 -24.52 3.19 -23.18
C ASN A 509 -25.92 3.81 -23.39
N GLU A 510 -26.03 4.80 -24.26
CA GLU A 510 -27.33 5.15 -24.84
C GLU A 510 -27.69 4.15 -25.94
N THR A 511 -28.73 3.35 -25.68
CA THR A 511 -29.40 2.48 -26.66
C THR A 511 -29.99 3.29 -27.81
N PRO A 512 -29.80 2.90 -29.08
CA PRO A 512 -30.37 3.63 -30.21
C PRO A 512 -31.84 3.27 -30.44
N VAL A 513 -32.72 4.27 -30.42
CA VAL A 513 -34.13 4.17 -30.89
C VAL A 513 -34.17 4.50 -32.39
N PRO A 514 -34.94 3.77 -33.22
CA PRO A 514 -34.89 3.93 -34.67
C PRO A 514 -35.72 5.11 -35.21
N HIS A 515 -35.11 5.77 -36.20
CA HIS A 515 -35.60 6.67 -37.25
C HIS A 515 -37.02 7.27 -37.20
N GLY A 516 -37.06 8.62 -37.15
CA GLY A 516 -38.17 9.46 -37.62
C GLY A 516 -37.71 10.83 -38.12
N ARG A 517 -37.84 11.05 -39.43
CA ARG A 517 -37.66 12.25 -40.29
C ARG A 517 -37.27 13.60 -39.64
N ARG A 518 -36.11 14.14 -40.07
CA ARG A 518 -35.79 15.59 -40.06
C ARG A 518 -36.42 16.32 -41.25
N PRO A 519 -36.80 17.61 -41.13
CA PRO A 519 -36.72 18.58 -42.22
C PRO A 519 -35.36 19.28 -42.23
N LYS A 520 -34.90 19.59 -43.44
CA LYS A 520 -33.58 20.12 -43.81
C LYS A 520 -33.41 21.59 -43.40
N ALA A 521 -32.24 21.95 -42.87
CA ALA A 521 -31.67 23.29 -42.97
C ALA A 521 -30.17 23.20 -43.33
N ILE A 522 -29.75 24.18 -44.12
CA ILE A 522 -28.59 24.27 -45.02
C ILE A 522 -27.24 24.38 -44.26
N PRO A 523 -26.12 23.82 -44.77
CA PRO A 523 -24.87 23.74 -44.04
C PRO A 523 -24.05 25.05 -44.14
N LEU A 524 -23.60 25.59 -43.00
CA LEU A 524 -22.57 26.62 -42.95
C LEU A 524 -21.24 26.00 -42.52
N ARG A 525 -20.29 26.13 -43.44
CA ARG A 525 -18.95 25.54 -43.53
C ARG A 525 -18.07 26.00 -42.37
N ARG A 526 -17.87 25.16 -41.34
CA ARG A 526 -16.75 25.31 -40.39
C ARG A 526 -15.46 24.87 -41.09
N HIS A 527 -14.47 25.76 -41.14
CA HIS A 527 -13.10 25.40 -41.50
C HIS A 527 -12.59 24.36 -40.48
N ARG A 528 -12.39 23.13 -40.95
CA ARG A 528 -11.62 22.10 -40.23
C ARG A 528 -10.14 22.38 -40.44
N THR A 529 -9.41 22.63 -39.36
CA THR A 529 -8.00 22.25 -39.25
C THR A 529 -7.91 20.73 -39.11
N PRO A 530 -6.81 20.09 -39.56
CA PRO A 530 -6.75 18.64 -39.65
C PRO A 530 -6.38 18.01 -38.31
N ASP A 531 -7.35 17.47 -37.58
CA ASP A 531 -7.07 16.52 -36.50
C ASP A 531 -6.64 15.19 -37.10
N ARG A 532 -5.32 14.98 -37.07
CA ARG A 532 -4.66 13.71 -37.38
C ARG A 532 -4.19 13.10 -36.07
N SER A 533 -5.02 12.26 -35.46
CA SER A 533 -4.67 11.07 -34.66
C SER A 533 -5.85 10.63 -33.80
N ALA A 534 -6.66 9.70 -34.32
CA ALA A 534 -7.45 8.83 -33.46
C ALA A 534 -6.44 8.00 -32.63
N SER A 535 -6.29 8.36 -31.35
CA SER A 535 -5.44 7.66 -30.41
C SER A 535 -6.11 6.34 -29.96
N PRO A 536 -5.39 5.21 -29.88
CA PRO A 536 -5.86 3.98 -29.27
C PRO A 536 -5.79 4.10 -27.73
N LYS A 537 -6.54 5.04 -27.15
CA LYS A 537 -6.37 5.45 -25.74
C LYS A 537 -6.99 4.51 -24.71
N GLY A 538 -7.94 3.66 -25.12
CA GLY A 538 -8.65 2.76 -24.20
C GLY A 538 -7.84 1.56 -23.70
N ARG A 539 -6.82 1.09 -24.43
CA ARG A 539 -5.93 0.00 -23.98
C ARG A 539 -4.69 0.50 -23.24
N SER A 540 -4.23 1.72 -23.53
CA SER A 540 -3.01 2.27 -22.92
C SER A 540 -3.19 2.77 -21.48
N GLU A 541 -4.41 3.16 -21.09
CA GLU A 541 -4.68 3.68 -19.73
C GLU A 541 -4.84 2.57 -18.69
N ASP A 542 -5.42 1.43 -19.04
CA ASP A 542 -5.49 0.24 -18.18
C ASP A 542 -4.11 -0.41 -18.00
N ASP A 543 -3.32 -0.55 -19.07
CA ASP A 543 -1.94 -1.05 -18.98
C ASP A 543 -1.07 -0.11 -18.13
N SER A 544 -1.27 1.21 -18.24
CA SER A 544 -0.60 2.20 -17.37
C SER A 544 -1.05 2.12 -15.92
N TYR A 545 -2.31 1.75 -15.66
CA TYR A 545 -2.83 1.57 -14.29
C TYR A 545 -2.23 0.33 -13.64
N ASP A 546 -2.16 -0.78 -14.38
CA ASP A 546 -1.57 -2.02 -13.89
C ASP A 546 -0.06 -1.86 -13.62
N ASP A 547 0.66 -1.12 -14.47
CA ASP A 547 2.08 -0.81 -14.23
C ASP A 547 2.30 0.17 -13.06
N GLU A 548 1.41 1.16 -12.86
CA GLU A 548 1.43 2.05 -11.68
C GLU A 548 1.14 1.25 -10.39
N MET A 549 0.17 0.35 -10.43
CA MET A 549 -0.19 -0.52 -9.30
C MET A 549 0.95 -1.51 -9.01
N LEU A 550 1.54 -2.13 -10.03
CA LEU A 550 2.65 -3.06 -9.88
C LEU A 550 3.92 -2.37 -9.39
N SER A 551 4.24 -1.17 -9.88
CA SER A 551 5.38 -0.40 -9.38
C SER A 551 5.17 0.07 -7.94
N ALA A 552 3.94 0.39 -7.54
CA ALA A 552 3.60 0.63 -6.15
C ALA A 552 3.79 -0.63 -5.31
N ILE A 553 3.27 -1.79 -5.74
CA ILE A 553 3.45 -3.08 -5.06
C ILE A 553 4.94 -3.47 -4.99
N GLU A 554 5.68 -3.27 -6.06
CA GLU A 554 7.11 -3.56 -6.15
C GLU A 554 7.89 -2.64 -5.21
N GLY A 555 7.55 -1.35 -5.14
CA GLY A 555 8.09 -0.39 -4.16
C GLY A 555 7.76 -0.73 -2.69
N LEU A 556 6.62 -1.37 -2.43
CA LEU A 556 6.28 -1.91 -1.10
C LEU A 556 7.06 -3.19 -0.77
N SER A 557 7.57 -3.90 -1.78
CA SER A 557 8.29 -5.19 -1.66
C SER A 557 9.81 -5.10 -1.84
N SER A 558 10.31 -4.02 -2.45
CA SER A 558 11.72 -3.80 -2.83
C SER A 558 12.60 -3.29 -1.68
N THR A 559 12.02 -3.12 -0.49
CA THR A 559 12.77 -3.12 0.78
C THR A 559 13.37 -4.51 0.98
N ARG A 560 14.43 -4.81 0.22
CA ARG A 560 15.07 -6.13 0.15
C ARG A 560 15.62 -6.53 1.54
N PRO A 561 15.45 -7.80 1.96
CA PRO A 561 15.83 -8.28 3.29
C PRO A 561 17.32 -8.17 3.66
N CYS A 562 18.21 -7.98 2.68
CA CYS A 562 19.65 -8.17 2.89
C CYS A 562 20.49 -6.90 2.77
N CYS A 563 20.00 -5.82 2.14
CA CYS A 563 20.84 -4.66 1.80
C CYS A 563 20.16 -3.27 1.83
N SER A 564 18.90 -3.14 2.27
CA SER A 564 18.30 -1.83 2.52
C SER A 564 18.24 -1.60 4.03
N LYS A 565 18.88 -0.54 4.52
CA LYS A 565 18.66 -0.02 5.88
C LYS A 565 17.21 0.46 5.95
N SER A 566 16.28 -0.44 6.26
CA SER A 566 14.95 -0.02 6.69
C SER A 566 15.07 0.36 8.17
N ASP A 567 14.83 1.62 8.49
CA ASP A 567 14.86 2.15 9.86
C ASP A 567 13.81 1.49 10.80
N ASP A 568 13.01 0.54 10.29
CA ASP A 568 11.87 -0.07 10.97
C ASP A 568 12.18 -1.41 11.69
N PHE A 569 13.30 -2.08 11.38
CA PHE A 569 13.67 -3.39 11.94
C PHE A 569 15.11 -3.41 12.49
N TYR A 570 15.37 -4.23 13.52
CA TYR A 570 16.74 -4.44 14.01
C TYR A 570 17.60 -5.23 12.99
N THR A 571 18.85 -4.82 12.77
CA THR A 571 19.77 -5.42 11.77
C THR A 571 20.01 -6.93 11.95
N PHE A 572 19.94 -7.43 13.18
CA PHE A 572 20.20 -8.83 13.51
C PHE A 572 18.94 -9.62 13.94
N GLY A 573 17.76 -8.99 14.01
CA GLY A 573 16.54 -9.64 14.43
C GLY A 573 15.31 -9.06 13.75
N SER A 574 14.35 -9.91 13.37
CA SER A 574 13.09 -9.47 12.74
C SER A 574 12.19 -8.63 13.67
N ILE A 575 12.64 -8.25 14.86
CA ILE A 575 11.88 -7.49 15.85
C ILE A 575 11.69 -6.03 15.37
N PHE A 576 10.50 -5.47 15.58
CA PHE A 576 10.23 -4.07 15.28
C PHE A 576 11.08 -3.15 16.18
N LEU A 577 11.62 -2.07 15.61
CA LEU A 577 12.37 -1.07 16.39
C LEU A 577 11.45 -0.39 17.44
N GLU A 578 10.19 -0.18 17.09
CA GLU A 578 9.19 0.45 17.97
C GLU A 578 8.45 -0.60 18.83
N LYS A 579 8.62 -0.53 20.16
CA LYS A 579 8.05 -1.49 21.12
C LYS A 579 6.51 -1.56 21.10
N GLY A 580 5.83 -0.50 20.69
CA GLY A 580 4.37 -0.47 20.54
C GLY A 580 3.88 -1.40 19.43
N PHE A 581 4.59 -1.46 18.30
CA PHE A 581 4.22 -2.32 17.17
C PHE A 581 4.38 -3.80 17.48
N GLU A 582 5.44 -4.17 18.20
CA GLU A 582 5.68 -5.54 18.65
C GLU A 582 4.56 -6.05 19.56
N ARG A 583 4.09 -5.22 20.51
CA ARG A 583 3.03 -5.60 21.44
C ARG A 583 1.73 -5.90 20.70
N GLU A 584 1.35 -5.05 19.76
CA GLU A 584 0.09 -5.20 19.00
C GLU A 584 0.15 -6.37 18.02
N TYR A 585 1.30 -6.60 17.36
CA TYR A 585 1.50 -7.79 16.50
C TYR A 585 1.32 -9.09 17.29
N ARG A 586 1.91 -9.18 18.49
CA ARG A 586 1.79 -10.36 19.36
C ARG A 586 0.37 -10.59 19.88
N LEU A 587 -0.42 -9.52 20.01
CA LEU A 587 -1.80 -9.58 20.48
C LEU A 587 -2.82 -9.84 19.35
N ALA A 588 -2.40 -9.84 18.08
CA ALA A 588 -3.32 -9.98 16.96
C ALA A 588 -4.05 -11.35 16.96
N PRO A 589 -5.38 -11.36 16.71
CA PRO A 589 -6.15 -12.59 16.57
C PRO A 589 -5.73 -13.31 15.28
N ILE A 590 -5.69 -14.65 15.34
CA ILE A 590 -5.37 -15.48 14.19
C ILE A 590 -6.63 -16.25 13.84
N PRO A 591 -7.34 -15.86 12.77
CA PRO A 591 -8.49 -16.61 12.31
C PRO A 591 -8.06 -18.02 11.90
N ARG A 592 -8.90 -19.03 12.15
CA ARG A 592 -8.66 -20.43 11.72
C ARG A 592 -7.51 -21.13 12.44
N ALA A 593 -7.09 -20.67 13.61
CA ALA A 593 -5.99 -21.28 14.37
C ALA A 593 -6.22 -22.77 14.70
N ARG A 594 -7.48 -23.20 14.82
CA ARG A 594 -7.89 -24.59 15.09
C ARG A 594 -7.35 -25.63 14.10
N TYR A 595 -7.15 -25.28 12.83
CA TYR A 595 -6.67 -26.23 11.82
C TYR A 595 -5.18 -26.57 12.00
N TYR A 596 -4.39 -25.69 12.63
CA TYR A 596 -3.00 -25.99 12.99
C TYR A 596 -2.94 -27.15 14.00
N PHE A 597 -3.80 -27.12 15.02
CA PHE A 597 -3.89 -28.16 16.03
C PHE A 597 -4.40 -29.49 15.45
N ALA A 598 -5.34 -29.44 14.49
CA ALA A 598 -5.81 -30.62 13.76
C ALA A 598 -4.68 -31.29 12.94
N CYS A 599 -3.90 -30.49 12.20
CA CYS A 599 -2.77 -31.01 11.42
C CYS A 599 -1.67 -31.58 12.32
N ALA A 600 -1.32 -30.92 13.43
CA ALA A 600 -0.37 -31.43 14.41
C ALA A 600 -0.81 -32.77 15.03
N SER A 601 -2.11 -32.93 15.27
CA SER A 601 -2.68 -34.19 15.77
C SER A 601 -2.70 -35.30 14.71
N LEU A 602 -2.84 -34.97 13.43
CA LEU A 602 -2.67 -35.93 12.33
C LEU A 602 -1.23 -36.46 12.30
N VAL A 603 -0.24 -35.59 12.48
CA VAL A 603 1.17 -36.01 12.56
C VAL A 603 1.40 -36.95 13.75
N PHE A 604 0.78 -36.67 14.92
CA PHE A 604 0.81 -37.59 16.07
C PHE A 604 0.29 -38.98 15.72
N ILE A 605 -0.87 -39.07 15.06
CA ILE A 605 -1.48 -40.34 14.66
C ILE A 605 -0.54 -41.11 13.73
N CYS A 606 0.14 -40.41 12.80
CA CYS A 606 1.13 -41.03 11.93
C CYS A 606 2.35 -41.55 12.71
N ILE A 607 2.88 -40.79 13.67
CA ILE A 607 3.98 -41.24 14.53
C ILE A 607 3.57 -42.47 15.35
N LEU A 608 2.35 -42.45 15.93
CA LEU A 608 1.78 -43.58 16.66
C LEU A 608 1.66 -44.82 15.77
N LEU A 609 1.16 -44.66 14.54
CA LEU A 609 0.95 -45.77 13.61
C LEU A 609 2.28 -46.37 13.14
N VAL A 610 3.31 -45.55 12.88
CA VAL A 610 4.67 -46.03 12.56
C VAL A 610 5.23 -46.86 13.72
N HIS A 611 5.09 -46.40 14.97
CA HIS A 611 5.56 -47.16 16.14
C HIS A 611 4.72 -48.42 16.38
N ALA A 612 3.40 -48.37 16.20
CA ALA A 612 2.52 -49.53 16.39
C ALA A 612 2.77 -50.65 15.37
N LEU A 613 3.16 -50.31 14.14
CA LEU A 613 3.45 -51.29 13.09
C LEU A 613 4.83 -51.97 13.27
N LEU A 614 5.80 -51.25 13.81
CA LEU A 614 7.21 -51.69 13.84
C LEU A 614 7.66 -52.21 15.20
N MET A 615 7.09 -51.69 16.29
CA MET A 615 7.56 -51.99 17.64
C MET A 615 6.92 -53.25 18.23
N PRO A 616 7.67 -54.03 19.03
CA PRO A 616 7.06 -55.04 19.88
C PRO A 616 6.09 -54.36 20.87
N ARG A 617 4.95 -55.00 21.15
CA ARG A 617 3.88 -54.46 22.02
C ARG A 617 4.36 -54.35 23.47
N MET A 618 5.02 -53.24 23.79
CA MET A 618 5.46 -52.91 25.15
C MET A 618 4.41 -52.06 25.85
N ALA A 619 4.06 -52.43 27.10
CA ALA A 619 3.12 -51.65 27.92
C ALA A 619 3.59 -50.19 28.11
N ALA A 620 4.90 -49.97 28.24
CA ALA A 620 5.50 -48.63 28.36
C ALA A 620 5.22 -47.72 27.15
N LEU A 621 5.22 -48.27 25.93
CA LEU A 621 4.89 -47.55 24.71
C LEU A 621 3.39 -47.15 24.69
N GLY A 622 2.52 -48.03 25.14
CA GLY A 622 1.09 -47.73 25.28
C GLY A 622 0.81 -46.60 26.27
N VAL A 623 1.53 -46.56 27.40
CA VAL A 623 1.36 -45.50 28.42
C VAL A 623 1.84 -44.14 27.92
N SER A 624 3.02 -44.07 27.29
CA SER A 624 3.59 -42.79 26.81
C SER A 624 2.76 -42.17 25.68
N PHE A 625 2.36 -42.96 24.68
CA PHE A 625 1.47 -42.49 23.63
C PHE A 625 0.05 -42.21 24.13
N GLY A 626 -0.48 -43.00 25.07
CA GLY A 626 -1.80 -42.77 25.67
C GLY A 626 -1.89 -41.43 26.39
N LEU A 627 -0.86 -41.06 27.17
CA LEU A 627 -0.81 -39.77 27.86
C LEU A 627 -0.80 -38.59 26.87
N VAL A 628 0.00 -38.67 25.81
CA VAL A 628 0.05 -37.62 24.78
C VAL A 628 -1.24 -37.57 23.96
N ALA A 629 -1.87 -38.71 23.67
CA ALA A 629 -3.17 -38.77 23.01
C ALA A 629 -4.26 -38.09 23.84
N CYS A 630 -4.27 -38.28 25.17
CA CYS A 630 -5.17 -37.58 26.07
C CYS A 630 -4.95 -36.06 26.03
N VAL A 631 -3.69 -35.61 26.09
CA VAL A 631 -3.35 -34.17 26.01
C VAL A 631 -3.81 -33.57 24.67
N LEU A 632 -3.46 -34.19 23.55
CA LEU A 632 -3.86 -33.69 22.22
C LEU A 632 -5.38 -33.76 22.00
N GLY A 633 -6.04 -34.82 22.48
CA GLY A 633 -7.49 -34.95 22.45
C GLY A 633 -8.21 -33.85 23.24
N LEU A 634 -7.68 -33.47 24.41
CA LEU A 634 -8.18 -32.32 25.17
C LEU A 634 -7.99 -31.02 24.41
N VAL A 635 -6.81 -30.78 23.83
CA VAL A 635 -6.55 -29.56 23.04
C VAL A 635 -7.48 -29.48 21.82
N LEU A 636 -7.65 -30.57 21.07
CA LEU A 636 -8.60 -30.63 19.95
C LEU A 636 -10.04 -30.40 20.38
N GLY A 637 -10.45 -31.02 21.49
CA GLY A 637 -11.77 -30.83 22.08
C GLY A 637 -12.04 -29.37 22.45
N LEU A 638 -11.05 -28.65 23.00
CA LEU A 638 -11.14 -27.22 23.29
C LEU A 638 -11.20 -26.37 22.01
N CYS A 639 -10.43 -26.72 20.98
CA CYS A 639 -10.41 -26.00 19.70
C CYS A 639 -11.73 -26.15 18.92
N PHE A 640 -12.29 -27.36 18.85
CA PHE A 640 -13.50 -27.70 18.09
C PHE A 640 -14.76 -27.79 18.97
N ALA A 641 -14.71 -27.29 20.21
CA ALA A 641 -15.84 -27.32 21.13
C ALA A 641 -17.11 -26.69 20.53
N ARG A 642 -16.96 -25.66 19.70
CA ARG A 642 -18.07 -25.00 19.01
C ARG A 642 -18.78 -25.92 18.01
N GLU A 643 -18.04 -26.69 17.21
CA GLU A 643 -18.59 -27.64 16.24
C GLU A 643 -19.13 -28.90 16.91
N LEU A 644 -18.44 -29.42 17.93
CA LEU A 644 -18.82 -30.64 18.66
C LEU A 644 -20.07 -30.44 19.52
N LEU A 645 -20.25 -29.26 20.12
CA LEU A 645 -21.43 -28.95 20.96
C LEU A 645 -22.61 -28.35 20.17
N ARG A 646 -22.60 -28.43 18.83
CA ARG A 646 -23.75 -28.00 18.01
C ARG A 646 -25.05 -28.74 18.36
N CYS A 647 -24.95 -29.95 18.94
CA CYS A 647 -26.06 -30.79 19.37
C CYS A 647 -26.51 -30.55 20.84
N CYS A 648 -25.75 -29.81 21.67
CA CYS A 648 -26.02 -29.64 23.10
C CYS A 648 -25.91 -28.16 23.53
N PRO A 649 -27.00 -27.38 23.52
CA PRO A 649 -26.99 -25.94 23.80
C PRO A 649 -26.67 -25.57 25.26
N ALA A 650 -26.64 -26.53 26.19
CA ALA A 650 -26.56 -26.28 27.63
C ALA A 650 -25.18 -25.89 28.20
N ARG A 651 -24.09 -25.92 27.40
CA ARG A 651 -22.72 -25.59 27.89
C ARG A 651 -22.10 -24.41 27.16
N GLY A 652 -22.61 -23.19 27.42
CA GLY A 652 -22.09 -21.94 26.85
C GLY A 652 -20.61 -21.64 27.17
N ALA A 653 -20.09 -22.13 28.30
CA ALA A 653 -18.71 -21.91 28.72
C ALA A 653 -17.67 -22.53 27.75
N LEU A 654 -17.92 -23.72 27.22
CA LEU A 654 -17.00 -24.40 26.30
C LEU A 654 -16.95 -23.74 24.92
N ARG A 655 -18.08 -23.18 24.48
CA ARG A 655 -18.16 -22.41 23.24
C ARG A 655 -17.36 -21.10 23.33
N ALA A 656 -17.44 -20.42 24.47
CA ALA A 656 -16.64 -19.22 24.75
C ALA A 656 -15.14 -19.53 24.80
N ILE A 657 -14.74 -20.71 25.28
CA ILE A 657 -13.33 -21.12 25.30
C ILE A 657 -12.77 -21.31 23.88
N SER A 658 -13.52 -21.92 22.96
CA SER A 658 -13.10 -22.05 21.55
C SER A 658 -12.87 -20.68 20.88
N GLU A 659 -13.73 -19.70 21.15
CA GLU A 659 -13.55 -18.31 20.66
C GLU A 659 -12.39 -17.59 21.36
N ARG A 660 -12.14 -17.89 22.64
CA ARG A 660 -10.96 -17.41 23.38
C ARG A 660 -9.65 -17.96 22.83
N VAL A 661 -9.61 -19.17 22.25
CA VAL A 661 -8.38 -19.70 21.62
C VAL A 661 -7.96 -18.86 20.41
N GLU A 662 -8.91 -18.29 19.66
CA GLU A 662 -8.59 -17.43 18.51
C GLU A 662 -8.28 -15.98 18.91
N THR A 663 -8.93 -15.47 19.96
CA THR A 663 -8.85 -14.07 20.39
C THR A 663 -7.80 -13.81 21.49
N GLN A 664 -7.57 -14.75 22.41
CA GLN A 664 -6.61 -14.60 23.51
C GLN A 664 -5.26 -15.22 23.15
N PRO A 665 -4.19 -14.40 23.00
CA PRO A 665 -2.89 -14.88 22.54
C PRO A 665 -2.17 -15.75 23.57
N LEU A 666 -2.32 -15.46 24.87
CA LEU A 666 -1.68 -16.25 25.94
C LEU A 666 -2.17 -17.69 25.93
N LEU A 667 -3.49 -17.89 25.90
CA LEU A 667 -4.10 -19.24 25.83
C LEU A 667 -3.64 -19.99 24.58
N ARG A 668 -3.64 -19.31 23.43
CA ARG A 668 -3.21 -19.89 22.15
C ARG A 668 -1.75 -20.33 22.18
N VAL A 669 -0.85 -19.49 22.67
CA VAL A 669 0.58 -19.79 22.75
C VAL A 669 0.83 -20.93 23.73
N SER A 670 0.18 -20.94 24.89
CA SER A 670 0.29 -22.05 25.85
C SER A 670 -0.17 -23.38 25.25
N LEU A 671 -1.30 -23.41 24.55
CA LEU A 671 -1.77 -24.62 23.85
C LEU A 671 -0.80 -25.04 22.74
N ALA A 672 -0.27 -24.10 21.95
CA ALA A 672 0.71 -24.40 20.90
C ALA A 672 2.01 -25.00 21.48
N VAL A 673 2.57 -24.39 22.52
CA VAL A 673 3.76 -24.90 23.22
C VAL A 673 3.51 -26.28 23.81
N LEU A 674 2.35 -26.50 24.44
CA LEU A 674 1.96 -27.81 24.97
C LEU A 674 1.90 -28.87 23.86
N THR A 675 1.20 -28.59 22.76
CA THR A 675 1.10 -29.55 21.64
C THR A 675 2.43 -29.84 20.97
N ILE A 676 3.22 -28.81 20.63
CA ILE A 676 4.54 -28.98 20.00
C ILE A 676 5.50 -29.70 20.95
N GLY A 677 5.54 -29.30 22.22
CA GLY A 677 6.38 -29.94 23.24
C GLY A 677 6.05 -31.42 23.44
N SER A 678 4.76 -31.77 23.50
CA SER A 678 4.34 -33.18 23.61
C SER A 678 4.71 -34.01 22.37
N LEU A 679 4.59 -33.45 21.17
CA LEU A 679 5.00 -34.12 19.92
C LEU A 679 6.52 -34.34 19.85
N LEU A 680 7.30 -33.33 20.23
CA LEU A 680 8.76 -33.44 20.24
C LEU A 680 9.24 -34.46 21.29
N ALA A 681 8.59 -34.51 22.45
CA ALA A 681 8.93 -35.48 23.49
C ALA A 681 8.59 -36.92 23.08
N VAL A 682 7.35 -37.17 22.62
CA VAL A 682 6.89 -38.54 22.32
C VAL A 682 7.70 -39.22 21.21
N ALA A 683 8.27 -38.44 20.30
CA ALA A 683 9.10 -38.93 19.20
C ALA A 683 10.38 -39.64 19.66
N VAL A 684 10.89 -39.36 20.87
CA VAL A 684 12.17 -39.92 21.35
C VAL A 684 12.11 -40.53 22.75
N VAL A 685 11.10 -40.22 23.57
CA VAL A 685 10.99 -40.70 24.98
C VAL A 685 11.05 -42.22 25.11
N ASN A 686 10.60 -42.96 24.10
CA ASN A 686 10.59 -44.42 24.11
C ASN A 686 11.95 -45.05 23.73
N LEU A 687 12.92 -44.26 23.24
CA LEU A 687 14.23 -44.77 22.82
C LEU A 687 15.08 -45.29 24.01
N PRO A 688 15.19 -44.58 25.16
CA PRO A 688 15.94 -45.06 26.33
C PRO A 688 15.22 -46.13 27.14
N LEU A 689 13.89 -46.22 27.02
CA LEU A 689 13.04 -47.18 27.74
C LEU A 689 13.06 -48.59 27.11
N MET A 690 13.78 -48.76 26.01
CA MET A 690 14.01 -50.06 25.40
C MET A 690 14.87 -50.94 26.32
N PRO A 691 14.47 -52.19 26.61
CA PRO A 691 15.26 -53.10 27.42
C PRO A 691 16.51 -53.52 26.65
N PHE A 692 17.62 -52.82 26.87
CA PHE A 692 18.95 -53.29 26.51
C PHE A 692 19.45 -54.19 27.65
N PRO A 693 19.81 -55.46 27.39
CA PRO A 693 20.45 -56.27 28.42
C PRO A 693 21.79 -55.62 28.81
N ALA A 694 22.06 -55.51 30.12
CA ALA A 694 23.33 -54.99 30.62
C ALA A 694 24.48 -55.88 30.15
N PRO A 695 25.67 -55.32 29.85
CA PRO A 695 26.87 -56.12 29.58
C PRO A 695 27.31 -56.80 30.88
N GLY A 696 26.76 -57.98 31.16
CA GLY A 696 27.09 -58.80 32.34
C GLY A 696 28.32 -59.68 32.09
N LEU A 697 29.17 -59.80 33.11
CA LEU A 697 30.31 -60.73 33.20
C LEU A 697 29.94 -62.17 32.81
N PRO A 698 30.90 -62.98 32.31
CA PRO A 698 30.63 -64.36 31.92
C PRO A 698 30.42 -65.20 33.18
N ALA A 699 29.19 -65.63 33.43
CA ALA A 699 28.87 -66.61 34.46
C ALA A 699 28.18 -67.82 33.82
N GLY A 700 28.94 -68.93 33.74
CA GLY A 700 28.44 -70.30 33.78
C GLY A 700 27.72 -70.83 32.52
N ASN A 701 28.36 -71.82 31.89
CA ASN A 701 27.78 -72.73 30.90
C ASN A 701 26.33 -73.14 31.23
N GLU A 702 25.36 -72.77 30.40
CA GLU A 702 24.30 -73.68 29.94
C GLU A 702 23.90 -73.34 28.50
N THR A 703 23.62 -74.40 27.74
CA THR A 703 23.60 -74.47 26.29
C THR A 703 22.33 -73.90 25.64
N GLY A 704 22.53 -72.94 24.73
CA GLY A 704 21.54 -72.53 23.73
C GLY A 704 22.01 -71.33 22.88
N PRO A 705 22.83 -71.51 21.82
CA PRO A 705 23.25 -70.41 20.95
C PRO A 705 22.21 -70.19 19.86
N GLY A 706 21.26 -69.26 20.05
CA GLY A 706 20.33 -68.92 18.96
C GLY A 706 19.31 -67.82 19.22
N ALA A 707 18.81 -67.67 20.45
CA ALA A 707 17.70 -66.73 20.71
C ALA A 707 18.17 -65.28 20.98
N VAL A 708 19.28 -65.11 21.71
CA VAL A 708 19.75 -63.80 22.21
C VAL A 708 20.27 -62.89 21.10
N SER A 709 20.93 -63.43 20.06
CA SER A 709 21.52 -62.62 18.97
C SER A 709 20.54 -62.10 17.90
N SER A 710 19.28 -62.57 17.91
CA SER A 710 18.25 -62.17 16.93
C SER A 710 17.44 -60.93 17.37
N TRP A 711 17.22 -60.80 18.68
CA TRP A 711 16.49 -59.69 19.29
C TRP A 711 17.34 -58.40 19.26
N GLU A 712 18.64 -58.54 19.54
CA GLU A 712 19.64 -57.48 19.54
C GLU A 712 19.86 -56.86 18.15
N ARG A 713 19.95 -57.70 17.09
CA ARG A 713 19.99 -57.27 15.68
C ARG A 713 18.69 -56.65 15.17
N THR A 714 17.56 -56.97 15.80
CA THR A 714 16.27 -56.37 15.44
C THR A 714 16.20 -54.93 15.95
N LEU A 715 16.71 -54.63 17.15
CA LEU A 715 16.66 -53.29 17.75
C LEU A 715 17.42 -52.21 16.94
N CYS A 716 18.61 -52.53 16.41
CA CYS A 716 19.39 -51.58 15.61
C CYS A 716 18.71 -51.23 14.27
N LYS A 717 17.88 -52.13 13.72
CA LYS A 717 17.09 -51.89 12.50
C LYS A 717 15.92 -50.92 12.70
N LEU A 718 15.55 -50.60 13.95
CA LEU A 718 14.46 -49.67 14.27
C LEU A 718 14.92 -48.21 14.47
N LEU A 719 16.23 -47.96 14.59
CA LEU A 719 16.79 -46.63 14.86
C LEU A 719 16.48 -45.58 13.76
N PRO A 720 16.51 -45.90 12.44
CA PRO A 720 16.15 -44.94 11.39
C PRO A 720 14.68 -44.47 11.44
N TYR A 721 13.78 -45.29 11.97
CA TYR A 721 12.35 -44.94 12.11
C TYR A 721 12.11 -43.97 13.27
N TYR A 722 12.95 -44.01 14.30
CA TYR A 722 12.99 -42.96 15.33
C TYR A 722 13.49 -41.64 14.74
N THR A 723 14.48 -41.65 13.85
CA THR A 723 14.93 -40.45 13.13
C THR A 723 13.80 -39.87 12.29
N CYS A 724 13.06 -40.71 11.55
CA CYS A 724 11.88 -40.27 10.79
C CYS A 724 10.80 -39.66 11.70
N SER A 725 10.58 -40.25 12.88
CA SER A 725 9.61 -39.73 13.86
C SER A 725 10.03 -38.39 14.45
N CYS A 726 11.32 -38.18 14.73
CA CYS A 726 11.88 -36.89 15.15
C CYS A 726 11.73 -35.83 14.05
N ILE A 727 11.97 -36.20 12.80
CA ILE A 727 11.78 -35.31 11.64
C ILE A 727 10.31 -34.96 11.45
N LEU A 728 9.38 -35.90 11.57
CA LEU A 728 7.94 -35.62 11.53
C LEU A 728 7.51 -34.66 12.65
N ALA A 729 8.07 -34.80 13.86
CA ALA A 729 7.83 -33.87 14.97
C ALA A 729 8.39 -32.46 14.68
N PHE A 730 9.57 -32.36 14.05
CA PHE A 730 10.10 -31.08 13.55
C PHE A 730 9.19 -30.45 12.49
N ILE A 731 8.69 -31.23 11.53
CA ILE A 731 7.75 -30.76 10.51
C ILE A 731 6.44 -30.28 11.16
N ALA A 732 5.94 -30.94 12.21
CA ALA A 732 4.75 -30.50 12.93
C ALA A 732 4.91 -29.10 13.56
N CYS A 733 6.13 -28.73 14.00
CA CYS A 733 6.41 -27.38 14.50
C CYS A 733 6.27 -26.30 13.39
N SER A 734 6.62 -26.65 12.14
CA SER A 734 6.53 -25.75 10.98
C SER A 734 5.10 -25.32 10.65
N VAL A 735 4.11 -26.18 10.96
CA VAL A 735 2.69 -25.98 10.68
C VAL A 735 2.13 -24.71 11.34
N PHE A 736 2.67 -24.32 12.49
CA PHE A 736 2.25 -23.11 13.22
C PHE A 736 2.86 -21.84 12.63
N LEU A 737 2.44 -21.43 11.43
CA LEU A 737 3.04 -20.34 10.64
C LEU A 737 3.21 -19.02 11.41
N ARG A 738 2.23 -18.63 12.22
CA ARG A 738 2.14 -17.33 12.93
C ARG A 738 2.57 -17.36 14.40
N MET A 739 3.24 -18.44 14.85
CA MET A 739 3.88 -18.47 16.17
C MET A 739 5.18 -17.65 16.12
N SER A 740 5.56 -17.02 17.25
CA SER A 740 6.79 -16.23 17.30
C SER A 740 8.03 -17.07 16.97
N LEU A 741 8.93 -16.47 16.17
CA LEU A 741 10.18 -17.11 15.77
C LEU A 741 11.03 -17.52 16.99
N GLU A 742 11.09 -16.67 18.02
CA GLU A 742 11.85 -16.91 19.25
C GLU A 742 11.44 -18.24 19.92
N LEU A 743 10.13 -18.48 20.08
CA LEU A 743 9.64 -19.71 20.71
C LEU A 743 9.92 -20.94 19.85
N LYS A 744 9.76 -20.82 18.52
CA LYS A 744 10.08 -21.92 17.60
C LYS A 744 11.57 -22.27 17.65
N VAL A 745 12.45 -21.27 17.65
CA VAL A 745 13.89 -21.49 17.74
C VAL A 745 14.24 -22.18 19.05
N VAL A 746 13.72 -21.71 20.19
CA VAL A 746 13.96 -22.34 21.51
C VAL A 746 13.45 -23.79 21.55
N LEU A 747 12.23 -24.05 21.07
CA LEU A 747 11.67 -25.40 21.09
C LEU A 747 12.44 -26.36 20.17
N LEU A 748 12.81 -25.91 18.96
CA LEU A 748 13.55 -26.70 17.99
C LEU A 748 15.01 -26.92 18.41
N THR A 749 15.67 -25.93 19.02
CA THR A 749 17.06 -26.08 19.52
C THR A 749 17.13 -27.07 20.67
N VAL A 750 16.24 -26.94 21.66
CA VAL A 750 16.18 -27.85 22.80
C VAL A 750 15.90 -29.28 22.33
N ALA A 751 14.96 -29.46 21.40
CA ALA A 751 14.67 -30.76 20.83
C ALA A 751 15.84 -31.32 20.00
N LEU A 752 16.50 -30.51 19.17
CA LEU A 752 17.68 -30.95 18.40
C LEU A 752 18.80 -31.43 19.33
N VAL A 753 19.15 -30.64 20.34
CA VAL A 753 20.20 -31.01 21.31
C VAL A 753 19.83 -32.31 22.02
N ALA A 754 18.58 -32.43 22.48
CA ALA A 754 18.10 -33.66 23.12
C ALA A 754 18.18 -34.87 22.16
N TYR A 755 17.74 -34.73 20.91
CA TYR A 755 17.82 -35.80 19.92
C TYR A 755 19.27 -36.19 19.63
N LEU A 756 20.16 -35.24 19.37
CA LEU A 756 21.57 -35.51 19.11
C LEU A 756 22.21 -36.24 20.31
N VAL A 757 21.97 -35.79 21.54
CA VAL A 757 22.50 -36.44 22.74
C VAL A 757 21.97 -37.86 22.89
N LEU A 758 20.65 -38.06 22.76
CA LEU A 758 20.01 -39.38 22.89
C LEU A 758 20.46 -40.36 21.80
N PHE A 759 20.57 -39.90 20.55
CA PHE A 759 21.11 -40.72 19.47
C PHE A 759 22.57 -41.04 19.72
N ASN A 760 23.42 -40.12 20.19
CA ASN A 760 24.85 -40.39 20.42
C ASN A 760 25.13 -41.33 21.62
N ILE A 761 24.27 -41.34 22.65
CA ILE A 761 24.39 -42.19 23.84
C ILE A 761 23.84 -43.62 23.62
N SER A 762 23.05 -43.84 22.58
CA SER A 762 22.36 -45.12 22.33
C SER A 762 23.34 -46.32 22.30
N PRO A 763 23.11 -47.39 23.09
CA PRO A 763 23.99 -48.59 23.14
C PRO A 763 24.13 -49.32 21.80
N CYS A 764 23.21 -49.06 20.85
CA CYS A 764 23.21 -49.65 19.51
C CYS A 764 24.51 -49.41 18.71
N TRP A 765 25.30 -48.39 19.04
CA TRP A 765 26.57 -48.10 18.35
C TRP A 765 27.72 -49.00 18.76
N GLN A 766 27.60 -49.70 19.88
CA GLN A 766 28.68 -50.52 20.44
C GLN A 766 28.64 -51.98 19.94
N TRP A 767 27.54 -52.36 19.29
CA TRP A 767 27.34 -53.68 18.68
C TRP A 767 27.42 -53.52 17.16
N ASP A 768 28.55 -53.93 16.58
CA ASP A 768 28.75 -53.92 15.13
C ASP A 768 27.58 -54.64 14.44
N CYS A 769 26.75 -53.88 13.72
CA CYS A 769 25.63 -54.41 12.95
C CYS A 769 26.08 -55.08 11.64
N CYS A 770 27.37 -55.03 11.31
CA CYS A 770 27.98 -55.82 10.25
C CYS A 770 28.38 -57.19 10.81
N GLY A 771 27.61 -58.22 10.46
CA GLY A 771 27.72 -59.55 11.07
C GLY A 771 29.04 -60.27 10.75
N TYR A 772 29.59 -60.95 11.76
CA TYR A 772 30.34 -62.18 11.55
C TYR A 772 29.35 -63.30 11.20
N SER A 773 29.40 -63.81 9.97
CA SER A 773 28.89 -65.14 9.62
C SER A 773 30.08 -65.97 9.14
N LEU A 774 30.60 -66.82 10.02
CA LEU A 774 31.71 -67.74 9.76
C LEU A 774 31.19 -69.06 9.14
N GLY A 775 31.79 -69.52 8.03
CA GLY A 775 31.64 -70.92 7.58
C GLY A 775 32.21 -71.28 6.20
N ASN A 776 33.50 -71.66 6.18
CA ASN A 776 34.21 -72.48 5.16
C ASN A 776 34.52 -71.92 3.75
N LEU A 777 35.72 -71.34 3.57
CA LEU A 777 36.73 -71.91 2.65
C LEU A 777 38.14 -71.38 2.97
N THR A 778 39.12 -72.26 2.81
CA THR A 778 40.52 -72.24 3.27
C THR A 778 41.46 -71.19 2.64
N LYS A 779 42.47 -70.77 3.44
CA LYS A 779 43.81 -70.22 3.06
C LYS A 779 43.80 -68.86 2.33
N THR A 780 44.60 -67.83 2.63
CA THR A 780 45.98 -67.69 3.15
C THR A 780 46.19 -66.27 3.70
N ASN A 781 47.17 -66.12 4.60
CA ASN A 781 47.77 -64.88 5.13
C ASN A 781 47.55 -63.59 4.32
N GLY A 782 46.79 -62.66 4.91
CA GLY A 782 46.71 -61.25 4.53
C GLY A 782 46.29 -60.45 5.76
N THR A 783 46.99 -59.34 6.00
CA THR A 783 46.80 -58.41 7.12
C THR A 783 45.34 -58.10 7.43
N LEU A 784 44.99 -58.28 8.71
CA LEU A 784 43.70 -58.01 9.33
C LEU A 784 43.29 -56.54 9.07
N SER A 785 42.36 -56.32 8.14
CA SER A 785 41.64 -55.05 8.01
C SER A 785 40.18 -55.31 8.38
N SER A 786 39.73 -54.65 9.44
CA SER A 786 38.34 -54.63 9.90
C SER A 786 37.44 -54.10 8.77
N PRO A 787 36.23 -54.64 8.56
CA PRO A 787 35.30 -54.08 7.60
C PRO A 787 34.67 -52.81 8.21
N SER A 788 35.30 -51.65 8.00
CA SER A 788 34.69 -50.36 8.33
C SER A 788 33.45 -50.15 7.45
N CYS A 789 32.27 -50.08 8.07
CA CYS A 789 31.00 -49.78 7.41
C CYS A 789 31.12 -48.45 6.64
N SER A 790 30.69 -48.39 5.37
CA SER A 790 31.12 -47.32 4.45
C SER A 790 30.49 -45.95 4.71
N TRP A 791 29.58 -45.83 5.66
CA TRP A 791 29.15 -44.58 6.30
C TRP A 791 28.70 -44.96 7.70
N ASP A 792 29.23 -44.33 8.74
CA ASP A 792 28.65 -44.53 10.07
C ASP A 792 27.19 -44.03 10.01
N LEU A 793 26.20 -44.94 10.11
CA LEU A 793 24.77 -44.62 10.22
C LEU A 793 24.50 -43.47 11.23
N LYS A 794 25.36 -43.38 12.26
CA LYS A 794 25.43 -42.31 13.25
C LYS A 794 25.61 -40.92 12.64
N THR A 795 26.55 -40.75 11.71
CA THR A 795 26.83 -39.44 11.09
C THR A 795 25.75 -39.04 10.10
N MET A 796 25.17 -40.00 9.38
CA MET A 796 24.03 -39.75 8.48
C MET A 796 22.77 -39.30 9.24
N ILE A 797 22.43 -39.94 10.37
CA ILE A 797 21.31 -39.51 11.22
C ILE A 797 21.52 -38.08 11.75
N ASN A 798 22.74 -37.78 12.23
CA ASN A 798 23.09 -36.44 12.71
C ASN A 798 22.99 -35.40 11.57
N PHE A 799 23.46 -35.74 10.38
CA PHE A 799 23.34 -34.88 9.20
C PHE A 799 21.88 -34.56 8.87
N TYR A 800 20.99 -35.56 8.82
CA TYR A 800 19.57 -35.32 8.52
C TYR A 800 18.87 -34.47 9.57
N LEU A 801 19.15 -34.68 10.87
CA LEU A 801 18.57 -33.86 11.93
C LEU A 801 19.00 -32.39 11.83
N VAL A 802 20.28 -32.13 11.56
CA VAL A 802 20.81 -30.78 11.37
C VAL A 802 20.28 -30.14 10.07
N LEU A 803 20.17 -30.92 8.99
CA LEU A 803 19.60 -30.47 7.73
C LEU A 803 18.14 -30.00 7.92
N PHE A 804 17.28 -30.82 8.50
CA PHE A 804 15.89 -30.43 8.75
C PHE A 804 15.80 -29.22 9.70
N TYR A 805 16.57 -29.20 10.78
CA TYR A 805 16.60 -28.07 11.71
C TYR A 805 16.97 -26.74 11.03
N THR A 806 18.05 -26.71 10.25
CA THR A 806 18.50 -25.51 9.54
C THR A 806 17.46 -25.03 8.53
N THR A 807 16.86 -25.95 7.78
CA THR A 807 15.82 -25.62 6.79
C THR A 807 14.57 -24.99 7.45
N LEU A 808 14.15 -25.55 8.59
CA LEU A 808 12.96 -25.12 9.31
C LEU A 808 13.14 -23.76 9.98
N ILE A 809 14.33 -23.46 10.50
CA ILE A 809 14.63 -22.14 11.04
C ILE A 809 14.66 -21.09 9.93
N MET A 810 15.31 -21.38 8.80
CA MET A 810 15.34 -20.44 7.68
C MET A 810 13.95 -20.17 7.12
N LEU A 811 13.13 -21.23 6.96
CA LEU A 811 11.73 -21.11 6.55
C LEU A 811 10.91 -20.32 7.58
N SER A 812 11.05 -20.62 8.88
CA SER A 812 10.32 -19.92 9.95
C SER A 812 10.69 -18.44 10.03
N ARG A 813 11.97 -18.11 9.85
CA ARG A 813 12.46 -16.71 9.81
C ARG A 813 11.82 -15.95 8.66
N GLN A 814 11.75 -16.56 7.49
CA GLN A 814 11.18 -15.93 6.32
C GLN A 814 9.66 -15.73 6.45
N ILE A 815 8.93 -16.71 6.99
CA ILE A 815 7.49 -16.59 7.25
C ILE A 815 7.21 -15.48 8.27
N ASP A 816 7.97 -15.40 9.37
CA ASP A 816 7.80 -14.35 10.39
C ASP A 816 8.07 -12.95 9.82
N TYR A 817 9.09 -12.81 8.97
CA TYR A 817 9.37 -11.55 8.27
C TYR A 817 8.17 -11.09 7.42
N TYR A 818 7.57 -11.96 6.61
CA TYR A 818 6.39 -11.58 5.80
C TYR A 818 5.17 -11.24 6.66
N CYS A 819 4.95 -11.95 7.76
CA CYS A 819 3.85 -11.64 8.69
C CYS A 819 4.01 -10.27 9.35
N ARG A 820 5.25 -9.89 9.70
CA ARG A 820 5.57 -8.59 10.27
C ARG A 820 5.44 -7.46 9.23
N LEU A 821 5.90 -7.70 8.00
CA LEU A 821 5.76 -6.76 6.90
C LEU A 821 4.28 -6.47 6.60
N ASP A 822 3.41 -7.49 6.59
CA ASP A 822 1.95 -7.31 6.47
C ASP A 822 1.38 -6.40 7.57
N CYS A 823 1.78 -6.63 8.83
CA CYS A 823 1.33 -5.83 9.96
C CYS A 823 1.78 -4.36 9.84
N LEU A 824 3.03 -4.12 9.44
CA LEU A 824 3.60 -2.78 9.24
C LEU A 824 2.79 -2.00 8.19
N TRP A 825 2.55 -2.61 7.03
CA TRP A 825 1.82 -1.96 5.94
C TRP A 825 0.38 -1.66 6.31
N LYS A 826 -0.32 -2.60 6.94
CA LYS A 826 -1.68 -2.38 7.47
C LYS A 826 -1.77 -1.12 8.33
N LYS A 827 -0.80 -0.92 9.23
CA LYS A 827 -0.76 0.26 10.10
C LYS A 827 -0.38 1.52 9.36
N LYS A 828 0.62 1.46 8.47
CA LYS A 828 1.03 2.62 7.68
C LYS A 828 -0.13 3.14 6.82
N PHE A 829 -0.88 2.24 6.19
CA PHE A 829 -2.10 2.60 5.47
C PHE A 829 -3.19 3.16 6.37
N LYS A 830 -3.40 2.57 7.56
CA LYS A 830 -4.36 3.10 8.53
C LYS A 830 -4.00 4.52 8.98
N LYS A 831 -2.72 4.79 9.27
CA LYS A 831 -2.22 6.11 9.63
C LYS A 831 -2.38 7.13 8.50
N GLU A 832 -1.99 6.76 7.27
CA GLU A 832 -2.20 7.61 6.09
C GLU A 832 -3.70 7.92 5.86
N HIS A 833 -4.58 6.95 6.11
CA HIS A 833 -6.02 7.13 5.99
C HIS A 833 -6.59 8.08 7.07
N GLU A 834 -6.19 7.92 8.33
CA GLU A 834 -6.58 8.83 9.43
C GLU A 834 -6.08 10.26 9.17
N GLU A 835 -4.86 10.43 8.63
CA GLU A 835 -4.34 11.73 8.23
C GLU A 835 -5.18 12.37 7.11
N PHE A 836 -5.59 11.57 6.12
CA PHE A 836 -6.48 12.03 5.06
C PHE A 836 -7.85 12.45 5.60
N GLU A 837 -8.50 11.64 6.43
CA GLU A 837 -9.80 11.97 7.05
C GLU A 837 -9.71 13.28 7.84
N THR A 838 -8.62 13.50 8.58
CA THR A 838 -8.41 14.79 9.26
C THR A 838 -8.23 15.95 8.30
N MET A 839 -7.51 15.76 7.19
CA MET A 839 -7.34 16.80 6.17
C MET A 839 -8.65 17.12 5.45
N GLU A 840 -9.46 16.10 5.18
CA GLU A 840 -10.77 16.20 4.54
C GLU A 840 -11.71 17.04 5.42
N ASN A 841 -11.80 16.71 6.71
CA ASN A 841 -12.62 17.46 7.66
C ASN A 841 -12.18 18.93 7.78
N VAL A 842 -10.87 19.19 7.82
CA VAL A 842 -10.34 20.58 7.83
C VAL A 842 -10.71 21.31 6.54
N ASN A 843 -10.46 20.71 5.37
CA ASN A 843 -10.80 21.33 4.09
C ASN A 843 -12.30 21.60 3.95
N ARG A 844 -13.15 20.67 4.42
CA ARG A 844 -14.60 20.82 4.40
C ARG A 844 -15.08 21.99 5.26
N LEU A 845 -14.55 22.13 6.48
CA LEU A 845 -14.84 23.28 7.35
C LEU A 845 -14.46 24.60 6.69
N LEU A 846 -13.28 24.65 6.06
CA LEU A 846 -12.84 25.85 5.33
C LEU A 846 -13.79 26.17 4.17
N LEU A 847 -14.28 25.16 3.45
CA LEU A 847 -15.12 25.35 2.28
C LEU A 847 -16.58 25.72 2.63
N GLU A 848 -17.15 25.12 3.68
CA GLU A 848 -18.46 25.48 4.24
C GLU A 848 -18.48 26.91 4.81
N ASN A 849 -17.33 27.36 5.34
CA ASN A 849 -17.19 28.76 5.79
C ASN A 849 -17.14 29.76 4.65
N VAL A 850 -16.80 29.36 3.42
CA VAL A 850 -16.71 30.26 2.27
C VAL A 850 -18.03 30.29 1.50
N LEU A 851 -18.48 29.13 1.03
CA LEU A 851 -19.66 29.03 0.17
C LEU A 851 -20.91 28.77 1.02
N PRO A 852 -22.11 29.27 0.65
CA PRO A 852 -23.34 28.85 1.31
C PRO A 852 -23.51 27.33 1.17
N ALA A 853 -24.01 26.66 2.21
CA ALA A 853 -24.08 25.20 2.26
C ALA A 853 -24.80 24.57 1.05
N HIS A 854 -25.88 25.21 0.58
CA HIS A 854 -26.64 24.74 -0.59
C HIS A 854 -25.86 24.88 -1.92
N VAL A 855 -25.01 25.89 -2.05
CA VAL A 855 -24.13 26.09 -3.22
C VAL A 855 -22.95 25.13 -3.16
N ALA A 856 -22.35 24.97 -1.98
CA ALA A 856 -21.26 24.02 -1.76
C ALA A 856 -21.71 22.59 -2.12
N ALA A 857 -22.92 22.18 -1.70
CA ALA A 857 -23.48 20.88 -2.04
C ALA A 857 -23.65 20.64 -3.55
N HIS A 858 -23.90 21.68 -4.34
CA HIS A 858 -24.01 21.58 -5.80
C HIS A 858 -22.67 21.20 -6.46
N PHE A 859 -21.55 21.68 -5.93
CA PHE A 859 -20.22 21.44 -6.48
C PHE A 859 -19.46 20.29 -5.80
N ILE A 860 -19.86 19.88 -4.60
CA ILE A 860 -19.18 18.84 -3.78
C ILE A 860 -19.97 17.52 -3.74
N GLY A 861 -21.21 17.47 -4.24
CA GLY A 861 -22.05 16.28 -4.23
C GLY A 861 -21.61 15.15 -5.19
N ASP A 862 -22.21 13.96 -5.03
CA ASP A 862 -21.90 12.73 -5.79
C ASP A 862 -22.04 12.85 -7.32
N LYS A 863 -22.65 13.92 -7.82
CA LYS A 863 -22.68 14.28 -9.25
C LYS A 863 -22.14 15.69 -9.39
N LEU A 864 -20.89 15.79 -9.82
CA LEU A 864 -20.27 17.06 -10.20
C LEU A 864 -20.98 17.60 -11.44
N ASN A 865 -21.93 18.52 -11.26
CA ASN A 865 -22.53 19.24 -12.38
C ASN A 865 -21.53 20.32 -12.86
N GLU A 866 -21.16 20.29 -14.15
CA GLU A 866 -20.25 21.26 -14.76
C GLU A 866 -20.90 22.63 -15.05
N ASP A 867 -22.20 22.75 -14.85
CA ASP A 867 -22.98 23.93 -15.21
C ASP A 867 -22.86 25.05 -14.17
N TRP A 868 -22.89 26.30 -14.67
CA TRP A 868 -22.86 27.51 -13.84
C TRP A 868 -24.01 27.52 -12.84
N TYR A 869 -23.71 27.83 -11.58
CA TYR A 869 -24.74 28.00 -10.56
C TYR A 869 -25.44 29.34 -10.75
N HIS A 870 -26.77 29.32 -10.94
CA HIS A 870 -27.60 30.51 -10.93
C HIS A 870 -28.95 30.20 -10.29
N GLN A 871 -29.50 31.16 -9.54
CA GLN A 871 -30.82 31.01 -8.92
C GLN A 871 -31.51 32.37 -8.84
N SER A 872 -32.75 32.44 -9.28
CA SER A 872 -33.63 33.60 -9.11
C SER A 872 -34.51 33.41 -7.89
N TYR A 873 -34.69 34.47 -7.11
CA TYR A 873 -35.58 34.51 -5.96
C TYR A 873 -36.56 35.66 -6.13
N ASP A 874 -37.86 35.37 -6.03
CA ASP A 874 -38.92 36.36 -6.28
C ASP A 874 -39.16 37.31 -5.09
N CYS A 875 -38.79 36.88 -3.88
CA CYS A 875 -38.97 37.63 -2.64
C CYS A 875 -37.75 37.47 -1.74
N VAL A 876 -36.97 38.54 -1.55
CA VAL A 876 -35.77 38.55 -0.72
C VAL A 876 -35.75 39.84 0.11
N CYS A 877 -35.35 39.74 1.37
CA CYS A 877 -35.00 40.90 2.19
C CYS A 877 -33.47 41.02 2.25
N VAL A 878 -32.95 42.20 1.96
CA VAL A 878 -31.52 42.51 2.06
C VAL A 878 -31.36 43.67 3.04
N MET A 879 -30.51 43.50 4.04
CA MET A 879 -30.18 44.53 5.02
C MET A 879 -28.71 44.89 4.91
N PHE A 880 -28.42 46.20 4.96
CA PHE A 880 -27.06 46.71 5.13
C PHE A 880 -26.94 47.27 6.55
N ALA A 881 -25.91 46.85 7.27
CA ALA A 881 -25.49 47.44 8.53
C ALA A 881 -24.14 48.12 8.31
N SER A 882 -24.01 49.39 8.70
CA SER A 882 -22.80 50.18 8.53
C SER A 882 -22.34 50.71 9.88
N VAL A 883 -21.03 50.71 10.10
CA VAL A 883 -20.39 51.32 11.28
C VAL A 883 -19.88 52.71 10.88
N PRO A 884 -20.66 53.80 11.10
CA PRO A 884 -20.38 55.11 10.51
C PRO A 884 -19.06 55.73 10.99
N ASP A 885 -18.77 55.65 12.30
CA ASP A 885 -17.64 56.35 12.91
C ASP A 885 -16.34 55.54 12.92
N PHE A 886 -16.31 54.36 12.29
CA PHE A 886 -15.09 53.54 12.22
C PHE A 886 -13.96 54.27 11.48
N LYS A 887 -14.29 55.11 10.48
CA LYS A 887 -13.31 55.92 9.74
C LYS A 887 -12.59 56.93 10.65
N VAL A 888 -13.27 57.48 11.64
CA VAL A 888 -12.68 58.43 12.60
C VAL A 888 -11.82 57.70 13.63
N PHE A 889 -12.24 56.49 14.00
CA PHE A 889 -11.51 55.63 14.93
C PHE A 889 -10.22 55.03 14.32
N TYR A 890 -10.26 54.67 13.03
CA TYR A 890 -9.15 54.03 12.35
C TYR A 890 -7.98 55.00 12.15
N THR A 891 -6.87 54.71 12.82
CA THR A 891 -5.66 55.55 12.82
C THR A 891 -4.42 54.70 12.60
N GLU A 892 -3.63 55.05 11.58
CA GLU A 892 -2.41 54.36 11.19
C GLU A 892 -1.19 54.95 11.94
N CYS A 893 -1.22 54.93 13.27
CA CYS A 893 -0.11 55.38 14.10
C CYS A 893 0.75 54.20 14.60
N ASP A 894 2.03 54.44 14.89
CA ASP A 894 2.95 53.42 15.43
C ASP A 894 2.42 52.77 16.73
N VAL A 895 1.75 53.57 17.57
CA VAL A 895 1.09 53.11 18.82
C VAL A 895 0.01 52.04 18.53
N ASN A 896 -0.71 52.17 17.42
CA ASN A 896 -1.74 51.22 16.98
C ASN A 896 -1.18 50.13 16.05
N LYS A 897 0.16 49.99 15.99
CA LYS A 897 0.85 49.12 15.03
C LYS A 897 0.37 49.37 13.60
N GLU A 898 0.21 50.65 13.26
CA GLU A 898 -0.16 51.10 11.92
C GLU A 898 -1.52 50.57 11.46
N GLY A 899 -2.51 50.54 12.37
CA GLY A 899 -3.91 50.20 12.11
C GLY A 899 -4.30 48.74 12.43
N LEU A 900 -3.34 47.88 12.79
CA LEU A 900 -3.62 46.45 13.06
C LEU A 900 -4.51 46.25 14.30
N GLU A 901 -4.29 47.01 15.38
CA GLU A 901 -5.11 46.86 16.60
C GLU A 901 -6.55 47.37 16.39
N CYS A 902 -6.75 48.35 15.50
CA CYS A 902 -8.09 48.79 15.09
C CYS A 902 -8.83 47.68 14.32
N LEU A 903 -8.13 46.95 13.43
CA LEU A 903 -8.69 45.79 12.73
C LEU A 903 -8.97 44.61 13.67
N ARG A 904 -8.17 44.44 14.73
CA ARG A 904 -8.46 43.44 15.78
C ARG A 904 -9.79 43.75 16.48
N LEU A 905 -10.02 45.00 16.88
CA LEU A 905 -11.29 45.38 17.49
C LEU A 905 -12.46 45.16 16.52
N LEU A 906 -12.29 45.52 15.25
CA LEU A 906 -13.30 45.26 14.21
C LEU A 906 -13.59 43.76 14.07
N ASN A 907 -12.55 42.91 14.13
CA ASN A 907 -12.69 41.46 14.08
C ASN A 907 -13.50 40.92 15.27
N GLU A 908 -13.31 41.46 16.47
CA GLU A 908 -14.12 41.08 17.65
C GLU A 908 -15.59 41.49 17.48
N ILE A 909 -15.86 42.70 16.99
CA ILE A 909 -17.23 43.15 16.72
C ILE A 909 -17.92 42.26 15.69
N ILE A 910 -17.22 41.92 14.59
CA ILE A 910 -17.75 41.01 13.57
C ILE A 910 -17.93 39.59 14.12
N ALA A 911 -17.01 39.13 14.96
CA ALA A 911 -17.11 37.84 15.62
C ALA A 911 -18.37 37.76 16.51
N ASP A 912 -18.65 38.80 17.29
CA ASP A 912 -19.88 38.87 18.10
C ASP A 912 -21.14 38.80 17.23
N PHE A 913 -21.13 39.43 16.05
CA PHE A 913 -22.23 39.31 15.06
C PHE A 913 -22.33 37.94 14.41
N ASP A 914 -21.21 37.25 14.20
CA ASP A 914 -21.18 35.90 13.63
C ASP A 914 -21.68 34.84 14.64
N GLU A 915 -21.53 35.11 15.95
CA GLU A 915 -21.99 34.25 17.04
C GLU A 915 -23.47 34.43 17.39
N ALA A 916 -23.98 35.66 17.28
CA ALA A 916 -25.40 35.99 17.49
C ALA A 916 -26.32 35.34 16.44
#